data_AF-A0A6S6TJ50-F1
#
_entry.id   AF-A0A6S6TJ50-F1
#
_cell.length_a   1.000
_cell.length_b   1.000
_cell.length_c   1.000
_cell.angle_alpha   90.00
_cell.angle_beta   90.00
_cell.angle_gamma   90.00
#
_symmetry.space_group_name_H-M   'P 1'
#
loop_
_entity.id
_entity.type
_entity.pdbx_description
1 polymer ?
#
loop_
_entity_poly.entity_id
_entity_poly.type
_entity_poly.pdbx_seq_one_letter_code
_entity_poly.pdbx_strand_id
1 'polypeptide(L)'
;MSSNIFLKLFLQFLLFTSFSFASVLAELQGTKGLAEADLKAMVGKLDSIGFQATAKNEHLENHYYNTFKEKNLDLLSFYTVTDLESLRELLIQNPDFAAYAPFNLLAYKKFDKEEGGDTTWYGHLATETMLDIIGEKDEALKEKFKVMMAKLDNLVTTEMKPTERKKFTFDKALPKEPLLKMVKKFGEVDDIEEYVEEFIVEHNGLFVKNKFIIAGFLDVKFEYDDLELDFEAYDAFWVSSLCHFEFSNAVFNHGSPHAGLFAPCSVYFYVPKDSGELHVGYAKVDNWLSSTGITNKDKIAYMNEISASVIRILEELGFEHKGEAKKALVPVEKVASTESVLIDFYGTKGQPEAELKSMVDKLGDIGFAASAKNEHLENHYYNKFKEKNVDLLNFYTIFDIKSLRSLLIKNPDFGAYAPFNLLAYKKLAKEEGGDTTWYGHLNVETMLRIIGESDKATQDEFKAMMSKVDTHLKTEMKPTEKKRLTFSSELPKKPLLKMVKNIGEVDDIEEYVEEFIVEHNGLFVKNKFIIAGFLDVKFEYDDLELDFEEYDAYWVSSLCHFEFSNAVFNHGAPHAAAFAPCSVYFYIPKDSGELHVGYASVDNWLATTGITDVDQIAYMKEISASVIRIFKELGFKIEGEESTPVTKEVVAQEAVTKVETTQVKAVVKEEKIKKEESLVSIAIPAVPKVNVSVPTVPKAIKLNVHGQELKSIETSIDRSIKYSKRVPPNYLTSAERYNKGGEGASLSHSDIMVGEVDKGRISTYLRTELMSVEEAKSKLKNAGFKILTVFPLDKKKKLTSIVFTSDELQKMSLKENKGHLATLRLLINEKDKKVSITNPLYLAKAFLQDHFDKEGANKILKSLVDEFKGVKNSIDKLKFQLLPKYQFMDKLPYFGDHLVVARGKNLKDKLVDNKRVVFSLDLANGATLVGVKLNKRTQKFPTKIGSDNAGMLPYPLLIENGEAKILDPKYYLSLMYPRLRMEEFMTIATVPDAIANDCTKVFR
;
A
#
# COMPACT_ATOMS: atom_id res chain seq x y z
N MET A 1 87.42 10.88 7.98
CA MET A 1 86.10 10.57 8.56
C MET A 1 85.34 11.88 8.76
N SER A 2 84.70 12.42 7.71
CA SER A 2 84.05 13.74 7.81
C SER A 2 83.21 14.08 6.56
N SER A 3 82.36 13.16 6.11
CA SER A 3 81.43 13.44 5.01
C SER A 3 80.13 12.65 5.10
N ASN A 4 79.53 12.55 6.30
CA ASN A 4 78.27 11.81 6.46
C ASN A 4 77.32 12.35 7.54
N ILE A 5 77.49 13.62 7.95
CA ILE A 5 76.61 14.26 8.94
C ILE A 5 75.76 15.37 8.29
N PHE A 6 76.25 16.03 7.23
CA PHE A 6 75.49 17.10 6.56
C PHE A 6 74.37 16.58 5.64
N LEU A 7 74.51 15.39 5.05
CA LEU A 7 73.48 14.81 4.18
C LEU A 7 72.31 14.20 4.97
N LYS A 8 72.53 13.84 6.25
CA LYS A 8 71.47 13.33 7.13
C LYS A 8 70.62 14.43 7.76
N LEU A 9 71.15 15.64 7.95
CA LEU A 9 70.34 16.76 8.47
C LEU A 9 69.45 17.41 7.40
N PHE A 10 69.85 17.40 6.12
CA PHE A 10 69.02 17.97 5.05
C PHE A 10 67.86 17.06 4.65
N LEU A 11 68.00 15.74 4.81
CA LEU A 11 66.93 14.77 4.55
C LEU A 11 65.90 14.67 5.69
N GLN A 12 66.21 15.23 6.87
CA GLN A 12 65.31 15.24 8.03
C GLN A 12 64.50 16.54 8.16
N PHE A 13 64.75 17.51 7.26
CA PHE A 13 64.00 18.78 7.17
C PHE A 13 63.11 18.89 5.92
N LEU A 14 62.96 17.80 5.17
CA LEU A 14 61.74 17.56 4.38
C LEU A 14 60.71 16.92 5.31
N LEU A 15 60.24 17.71 6.29
CA LEU A 15 58.87 17.55 6.74
C LEU A 15 58.04 17.73 5.48
N PHE A 16 57.59 16.62 4.89
CA PHE A 16 56.34 16.61 4.17
C PHE A 16 55.29 17.05 5.20
N THR A 17 55.09 18.36 5.34
CA THR A 17 53.75 18.87 5.56
C THR A 17 52.98 18.47 4.32
N SER A 18 52.53 17.21 4.30
CA SER A 18 51.39 16.81 3.51
C SER A 18 50.25 17.67 4.02
N PHE A 19 50.09 18.85 3.41
CA PHE A 19 48.86 19.61 3.50
C PHE A 19 47.78 18.68 2.95
N SER A 20 47.14 17.93 3.85
CA SER A 20 45.91 17.22 3.53
C SER A 20 44.89 18.32 3.32
N PHE A 21 44.66 18.71 2.06
CA PHE A 21 43.60 19.65 1.74
C PHE A 21 42.29 18.95 2.08
N ALA A 22 41.51 19.52 3.00
CA ALA A 22 40.19 19.02 3.36
C ALA A 22 39.29 19.00 2.11
N SER A 23 38.66 17.86 1.82
CA SER A 23 37.72 17.71 0.71
C SER A 23 36.45 18.51 1.00
N VAL A 24 35.78 19.03 -0.05
CA VAL A 24 34.59 19.87 0.10
C VAL A 24 33.33 19.01 -0.06
N LEU A 25 32.53 18.88 0.99
CA LEU A 25 31.23 18.19 0.91
C LEU A 25 30.21 19.03 0.13
N ALA A 26 30.08 20.31 0.49
CA ALA A 26 29.15 21.25 -0.15
C ALA A 26 29.50 22.70 0.19
N GLU A 27 29.11 23.63 -0.67
CA GLU A 27 29.09 25.06 -0.40
C GLU A 27 27.65 25.56 -0.46
N LEU A 28 27.01 25.71 0.70
CA LEU A 28 25.64 26.20 0.79
C LEU A 28 25.61 27.71 0.71
N GLN A 29 24.65 28.21 -0.05
CA GLN A 29 24.29 29.62 -0.11
C GLN A 29 23.23 29.92 0.96
N GLY A 30 23.19 31.16 1.46
CA GLY A 30 22.30 31.54 2.55
C GLY A 30 21.63 32.90 2.34
N THR A 31 20.35 32.98 2.72
CA THR A 31 19.58 34.22 2.75
C THR A 31 19.00 34.41 4.16
N LYS A 32 19.20 35.59 4.75
CA LYS A 32 18.65 35.94 6.08
C LYS A 32 17.12 35.82 6.09
N GLY A 33 16.57 35.27 7.16
CA GLY A 33 15.13 35.03 7.33
C GLY A 33 14.65 33.77 6.61
N LEU A 34 13.32 33.66 6.46
CA LEU A 34 12.65 32.55 5.77
C LEU A 34 12.48 32.89 4.28
N ALA A 35 13.31 32.28 3.42
CA ALA A 35 13.38 32.60 1.98
C ALA A 35 12.55 31.67 1.09
N GLU A 36 11.45 31.11 1.61
CA GLU A 36 10.64 30.08 0.93
C GLU A 36 10.04 30.56 -0.39
N ALA A 37 9.46 31.77 -0.42
CA ALA A 37 8.84 32.32 -1.62
C ALA A 37 9.85 32.50 -2.76
N ASP A 38 11.06 32.97 -2.43
CA ASP A 38 12.14 33.15 -3.39
C ASP A 38 12.67 31.80 -3.90
N LEU A 39 12.82 30.82 -3.00
CA LEU A 39 13.19 29.43 -3.36
C LEU A 39 12.19 28.84 -4.34
N LYS A 40 10.89 28.98 -4.07
CA LYS A 40 9.81 28.48 -4.94
C LYS A 40 9.81 29.15 -6.31
N ALA A 41 10.07 30.46 -6.35
CA ALA A 41 10.20 31.20 -7.60
C ALA A 41 11.42 30.76 -8.41
N MET A 42 12.57 30.53 -7.77
CA MET A 42 13.80 30.03 -8.40
C MET A 42 13.61 28.60 -8.95
N VAL A 43 13.00 27.70 -8.17
CA VAL A 43 12.67 26.33 -8.62
C VAL A 43 11.71 26.34 -9.81
N GLY A 44 10.82 27.34 -9.90
CA GLY A 44 9.95 27.55 -11.06
C GLY A 44 10.68 27.95 -12.35
N LYS A 45 11.98 28.28 -12.28
CA LYS A 45 12.81 28.70 -13.42
C LYS A 45 13.82 27.64 -13.87
N LEU A 46 13.82 26.45 -13.28
CA LEU A 46 14.75 25.37 -13.65
C LEU A 46 14.70 25.07 -15.16
N ASP A 47 13.49 25.00 -15.74
CA ASP A 47 13.30 24.68 -17.16
C ASP A 47 14.02 25.69 -18.09
N SER A 48 14.23 26.93 -17.64
CA SER A 48 14.93 27.96 -18.42
C SER A 48 16.41 27.68 -18.64
N ILE A 49 17.00 26.78 -17.84
CA ILE A 49 18.41 26.36 -17.95
C ILE A 49 18.56 24.88 -18.34
N GLY A 50 17.46 24.22 -18.74
CA GLY A 50 17.43 22.80 -19.11
C GLY A 50 17.30 21.82 -17.94
N PHE A 51 17.21 22.32 -16.70
CA PHE A 51 16.92 21.48 -15.54
C PHE A 51 15.41 21.33 -15.37
N GLN A 52 14.98 20.20 -14.82
CA GLN A 52 13.62 20.00 -14.35
C GLN A 52 13.61 19.47 -12.92
N ALA A 53 12.56 19.82 -12.16
CA ALA A 53 12.31 19.23 -10.85
C ALA A 53 11.45 17.98 -11.00
N THR A 54 12.01 16.80 -10.73
CA THR A 54 11.29 15.52 -10.77
C THR A 54 10.43 15.30 -9.52
N ALA A 55 10.78 15.95 -8.40
CA ALA A 55 9.97 16.00 -7.20
C ALA A 55 10.19 17.31 -6.41
N LYS A 56 9.13 17.83 -5.80
CA LYS A 56 9.14 19.02 -4.93
C LYS A 56 8.56 18.66 -3.57
N ASN A 57 9.41 18.20 -2.65
CA ASN A 57 8.99 17.81 -1.30
C ASN A 57 9.24 19.00 -0.37
N GLU A 58 8.23 19.86 -0.23
CA GLU A 58 8.29 21.07 0.59
C GLU A 58 7.82 20.77 2.03
N HIS A 59 8.39 21.47 3.01
CA HIS A 59 7.97 21.41 4.43
C HIS A 59 8.00 20.03 5.10
N LEU A 60 9.08 19.26 4.92
CA LEU A 60 9.26 17.97 5.58
C LEU A 60 9.19 18.07 7.10
N GLU A 61 9.57 19.20 7.69
CA GLU A 61 9.45 19.45 9.12
C GLU A 61 7.99 19.40 9.61
N ASN A 62 7.04 19.82 8.79
CA ASN A 62 5.62 19.69 9.12
C ASN A 62 5.16 18.24 9.03
N HIS A 63 5.72 17.46 8.10
CA HIS A 63 5.47 16.02 8.05
C HIS A 63 6.06 15.30 9.26
N TYR A 64 7.28 15.64 9.70
CA TYR A 64 7.85 15.13 10.94
C TYR A 64 7.01 15.50 12.15
N TYR A 65 6.51 16.74 12.21
CA TYR A 65 5.60 17.15 13.28
C TYR A 65 4.30 16.34 13.26
N ASN A 66 3.69 16.15 12.09
CA ASN A 66 2.44 15.43 12.00
C ASN A 66 2.58 13.96 12.42
N THR A 67 3.69 13.32 12.04
CA THR A 67 3.97 11.90 12.31
C THR A 67 4.60 11.64 13.68
N PHE A 68 5.68 12.35 14.02
CA PHE A 68 6.49 12.11 15.23
C PHE A 68 6.22 13.11 16.36
N LYS A 69 5.42 14.16 16.11
CA LYS A 69 5.23 15.30 17.02
C LYS A 69 6.52 16.06 17.32
N GLU A 70 7.47 15.99 16.38
CA GLU A 70 8.77 16.64 16.48
C GLU A 70 8.93 17.67 15.37
N LYS A 71 9.17 18.93 15.74
CA LYS A 71 9.50 20.01 14.82
C LYS A 71 10.73 20.73 15.33
N ASN A 72 11.90 20.36 14.85
CA ASN A 72 13.19 20.94 15.26
C ASN A 72 13.81 21.86 14.19
N LEU A 73 13.17 21.94 13.03
CA LEU A 73 13.53 22.84 11.95
C LEU A 73 12.37 23.78 11.64
N ASP A 74 12.71 24.98 11.19
CA ASP A 74 11.76 25.99 10.73
C ASP A 74 11.38 25.76 9.25
N LEU A 75 12.33 25.21 8.48
CA LEU A 75 12.15 24.79 7.09
C LEU A 75 13.04 23.57 6.79
N LEU A 76 12.50 22.59 6.08
CA LEU A 76 13.23 21.52 5.40
C LEU A 76 12.51 21.16 4.10
N SER A 77 13.15 21.43 2.96
CA SER A 77 12.58 21.15 1.64
C SER A 77 13.60 20.48 0.72
N PHE A 78 13.17 19.47 -0.01
CA PHE A 78 13.97 18.75 -1.00
C PHE A 78 13.41 19.01 -2.40
N TYR A 79 14.25 19.57 -3.26
CA TYR A 79 13.95 19.77 -4.67
C TYR A 79 14.83 18.83 -5.48
N THR A 80 14.26 17.72 -5.91
CA THR A 80 14.97 16.69 -6.67
C THR A 80 15.01 17.13 -8.13
N VAL A 81 16.20 17.36 -8.69
CA VAL A 81 16.41 18.02 -9.99
C VAL A 81 17.36 17.24 -10.90
N THR A 82 17.19 17.40 -12.21
CA THR A 82 18.07 16.81 -13.24
C THR A 82 18.00 17.61 -14.56
N ASP A 83 19.06 17.57 -15.38
CA ASP A 83 19.13 18.11 -16.75
C ASP A 83 19.26 16.93 -17.71
N LEU A 84 18.13 16.45 -18.26
CA LEU A 84 18.09 15.23 -19.07
C LEU A 84 18.95 15.35 -20.33
N GLU A 85 18.87 16.46 -21.05
CA GLU A 85 19.60 16.62 -22.31
C GLU A 85 21.13 16.54 -22.10
N SER A 86 21.65 17.27 -21.11
CA SER A 86 23.09 17.28 -20.82
C SER A 86 23.57 15.94 -20.25
N LEU A 87 22.69 15.24 -19.54
CA LEU A 87 22.99 13.98 -18.90
C LEU A 87 23.03 12.79 -19.88
N ARG A 88 22.33 12.88 -21.02
CA ARG A 88 22.25 11.80 -22.02
C ARG A 88 23.61 11.24 -22.41
N GLU A 89 24.54 12.10 -22.81
CA GLU A 89 25.87 11.66 -23.23
C GLU A 89 26.67 11.07 -22.07
N LEU A 90 26.53 11.66 -20.88
CA LEU A 90 27.18 11.16 -19.66
C LEU A 90 26.72 9.74 -19.34
N LEU A 91 25.40 9.46 -19.40
CA LEU A 91 24.86 8.15 -19.12
C LEU A 91 25.24 7.10 -20.15
N ILE A 92 25.26 7.44 -21.45
CA ILE A 92 25.71 6.51 -22.50
C ILE A 92 27.15 6.05 -22.26
N GLN A 93 28.01 6.96 -21.79
CA GLN A 93 29.43 6.67 -21.56
C GLN A 93 29.68 6.02 -20.19
N ASN A 94 28.93 6.45 -19.17
CA ASN A 94 29.03 5.94 -17.82
C ASN A 94 27.65 5.98 -17.11
N PRO A 95 26.98 4.83 -16.91
CA PRO A 95 25.66 4.79 -16.27
C PRO A 95 25.70 5.26 -14.81
N ASP A 96 26.87 5.29 -14.17
CA ASP A 96 27.01 5.66 -12.76
C ASP A 96 26.69 7.14 -12.49
N PHE A 97 26.67 8.01 -13.51
CA PHE A 97 26.16 9.39 -13.35
C PHE A 97 24.71 9.42 -12.84
N ALA A 98 23.94 8.34 -13.04
CA ALA A 98 22.59 8.18 -12.50
C ALA A 98 22.53 8.11 -10.97
N ALA A 99 23.66 7.87 -10.28
CA ALA A 99 23.74 7.98 -8.82
C ALA A 99 23.36 9.38 -8.31
N TYR A 100 23.49 10.40 -9.16
CA TYR A 100 23.11 11.78 -8.89
C TYR A 100 22.22 12.35 -10.00
N ALA A 101 21.39 11.52 -10.62
CA ALA A 101 20.40 12.00 -11.59
C ALA A 101 19.05 11.26 -11.41
N PRO A 102 18.08 11.86 -10.71
CA PRO A 102 18.14 13.20 -10.15
C PRO A 102 18.94 13.27 -8.83
N PHE A 103 19.40 14.47 -8.48
CA PHE A 103 20.02 14.79 -7.18
C PHE A 103 19.22 15.87 -6.45
N ASN A 104 19.54 16.11 -5.18
CA ASN A 104 18.79 17.05 -4.35
C ASN A 104 19.43 18.43 -4.29
N LEU A 105 18.62 19.43 -4.59
CA LEU A 105 18.81 20.81 -4.18
C LEU A 105 18.09 20.99 -2.83
N LEU A 106 18.87 20.92 -1.76
CA LEU A 106 18.40 21.01 -0.38
C LEU A 106 18.12 22.47 0.00
N ALA A 107 17.05 22.71 0.75
CA ALA A 107 16.85 23.95 1.51
C ALA A 107 16.48 23.63 2.97
N TYR A 108 17.11 24.30 3.94
CA TYR A 108 16.74 24.17 5.34
C TYR A 108 16.95 25.46 6.15
N LYS A 109 16.20 25.61 7.24
CA LYS A 109 16.37 26.67 8.24
C LYS A 109 16.17 26.08 9.63
N LYS A 110 17.09 26.37 10.56
CA LYS A 110 16.95 26.06 11.98
C LYS A 110 16.12 27.14 12.69
N PHE A 111 15.65 26.90 13.90
CA PHE A 111 15.00 27.96 14.68
C PHE A 111 15.98 29.09 15.03
N ASP A 112 15.48 30.33 15.11
CA ASP A 112 16.29 31.56 15.29
C ASP A 112 17.22 31.53 16.52
N LYS A 113 16.85 30.77 17.55
CA LYS A 113 17.65 30.59 18.78
C LYS A 113 18.89 29.69 18.60
N GLU A 114 18.99 28.97 17.50
CA GLU A 114 20.11 28.08 17.18
C GLU A 114 21.14 28.77 16.30
N GLU A 115 22.39 28.32 16.38
CA GLU A 115 23.48 28.86 15.56
C GLU A 115 23.17 28.73 14.05
N GLY A 116 23.14 29.86 13.36
CA GLY A 116 22.78 29.96 11.94
C GLY A 116 21.29 29.75 11.65
N GLY A 117 20.43 29.82 12.66
CA GLY A 117 18.97 29.70 12.53
C GLY A 117 18.26 30.95 12.02
N ASP A 118 18.94 32.09 11.97
CA ASP A 118 18.46 33.33 11.34
C ASP A 118 18.56 33.30 9.79
N THR A 119 19.03 32.19 9.21
CA THR A 119 19.38 32.09 7.79
C THR A 119 18.77 30.82 7.18
N THR A 120 18.10 30.98 6.03
CA THR A 120 17.72 29.84 5.17
C THR A 120 18.92 29.44 4.33
N TRP A 121 19.39 28.20 4.49
CA TRP A 121 20.51 27.62 3.76
C TRP A 121 20.01 26.76 2.60
N TYR A 122 20.64 26.86 1.43
CA TYR A 122 20.27 26.07 0.26
C TYR A 122 21.48 25.74 -0.62
N GLY A 123 21.43 24.58 -1.29
CA GLY A 123 22.50 24.12 -2.18
C GLY A 123 22.46 22.61 -2.41
N HIS A 124 23.48 22.08 -3.08
CA HIS A 124 23.65 20.66 -3.38
C HIS A 124 25.05 20.17 -2.98
N LEU A 125 25.30 18.86 -3.09
CA LEU A 125 26.65 18.30 -2.90
C LEU A 125 27.64 18.96 -3.86
N ALA A 126 28.88 19.14 -3.42
CA ALA A 126 29.94 19.64 -4.29
C ALA A 126 30.13 18.71 -5.49
N THR A 127 30.24 19.28 -6.68
CA THR A 127 30.40 18.52 -7.93
C THR A 127 31.60 17.58 -7.90
N GLU A 128 32.73 18.01 -7.33
CA GLU A 128 33.91 17.15 -7.18
C GLU A 128 33.62 15.94 -6.27
N THR A 129 32.87 16.13 -5.18
CA THR A 129 32.49 15.01 -4.29
C THR A 129 31.55 14.02 -5.00
N MET A 130 30.61 14.51 -5.82
CA MET A 130 29.77 13.64 -6.65
C MET A 130 30.63 12.82 -7.63
N LEU A 131 31.59 13.47 -8.32
CA LEU A 131 32.51 12.82 -9.26
C LEU A 131 33.43 11.80 -8.58
N ASP A 132 33.93 12.11 -7.38
CA ASP A 132 34.76 11.21 -6.57
C ASP A 132 33.97 9.98 -6.11
N ILE A 133 32.69 10.15 -5.76
CA ILE A 133 31.79 9.04 -5.41
C ILE A 133 31.46 8.19 -6.64
N ILE A 134 31.21 8.81 -7.79
CA ILE A 134 31.04 8.11 -9.07
C ILE A 134 32.32 7.35 -9.44
N GLY A 135 33.49 7.89 -9.09
CA GLY A 135 34.79 7.34 -9.44
C GLY A 135 35.16 7.58 -10.91
N GLU A 136 34.61 8.65 -11.51
CA GLU A 136 34.89 9.01 -12.90
C GLU A 136 36.36 9.39 -13.07
N LYS A 137 36.98 8.91 -14.16
CA LYS A 137 38.38 9.15 -14.49
C LYS A 137 38.56 9.90 -15.80
N ASP A 138 37.55 9.91 -16.66
CA ASP A 138 37.57 10.64 -17.91
C ASP A 138 37.37 12.14 -17.64
N GLU A 139 38.42 12.93 -17.90
CA GLU A 139 38.41 14.38 -17.68
C GLU A 139 37.41 15.12 -18.58
N ALA A 140 37.09 14.60 -19.77
CA ALA A 140 36.07 15.20 -20.63
C ALA A 140 34.66 14.99 -20.07
N LEU A 141 34.36 13.81 -19.52
CA LEU A 141 33.07 13.55 -18.85
C LEU A 141 32.92 14.36 -17.56
N LYS A 142 34.01 14.47 -16.77
CA LYS A 142 34.03 15.35 -15.58
C LYS A 142 33.72 16.79 -15.95
N GLU A 143 34.36 17.33 -16.99
CA GLU A 143 34.14 18.71 -17.41
C GLU A 143 32.69 18.94 -17.89
N LYS A 144 32.11 17.99 -18.63
CA LYS A 144 30.70 18.06 -19.03
C LYS A 144 29.75 18.10 -17.84
N PHE A 145 29.99 17.25 -16.84
CA PHE A 145 29.21 17.25 -15.61
C PHE A 145 29.38 18.57 -14.84
N LYS A 146 30.60 19.13 -14.77
CA LYS A 146 30.87 20.44 -14.15
C LYS A 146 30.13 21.57 -14.86
N VAL A 147 30.13 21.60 -16.19
CA VAL A 147 29.39 22.59 -16.98
C VAL A 147 27.88 22.49 -16.73
N MET A 148 27.34 21.27 -16.65
CA MET A 148 25.94 21.04 -16.32
C MET A 148 25.60 21.62 -14.93
N MET A 149 26.39 21.31 -13.90
CA MET A 149 26.18 21.80 -12.54
C MET A 149 26.33 23.33 -12.42
N ALA A 150 27.27 23.93 -13.16
CA ALA A 150 27.48 25.37 -13.16
C ALA A 150 26.25 26.16 -13.65
N LYS A 151 25.41 25.57 -14.52
CA LYS A 151 24.12 26.20 -14.91
C LYS A 151 23.22 26.40 -13.69
N LEU A 152 23.10 25.36 -12.84
CA LEU A 152 22.29 25.39 -11.64
C LEU A 152 22.88 26.37 -10.60
N ASP A 153 24.19 26.33 -10.36
CA ASP A 153 24.87 27.26 -9.44
C ASP A 153 24.66 28.73 -9.81
N ASN A 154 24.73 29.03 -11.12
CA ASN A 154 24.49 30.37 -11.65
C ASN A 154 23.04 30.81 -11.46
N LEU A 155 22.07 29.90 -11.69
CA LEU A 155 20.65 30.20 -11.46
C LEU A 155 20.38 30.48 -9.97
N VAL A 156 20.86 29.60 -9.08
CA VAL A 156 20.71 29.77 -7.62
C VAL A 156 21.29 31.11 -7.18
N THR A 157 22.51 31.45 -7.62
CA THR A 157 23.16 32.71 -7.26
C THR A 157 22.41 33.94 -7.80
N THR A 158 21.93 33.88 -9.04
CA THR A 158 21.25 34.99 -9.71
C THR A 158 19.87 35.27 -9.12
N GLU A 159 19.10 34.21 -8.89
CA GLU A 159 17.70 34.30 -8.44
C GLU A 159 17.60 34.52 -6.94
N MET A 160 18.40 33.81 -6.14
CA MET A 160 18.32 33.88 -4.69
C MET A 160 19.11 35.04 -4.07
N LYS A 161 20.11 35.59 -4.81
CA LYS A 161 20.98 36.69 -4.36
C LYS A 161 21.50 36.48 -2.93
N PRO A 162 22.25 35.39 -2.68
CA PRO A 162 22.64 35.00 -1.34
C PRO A 162 23.46 36.08 -0.62
N THR A 163 23.18 36.24 0.67
CA THR A 163 23.89 37.18 1.56
C THR A 163 24.94 36.48 2.40
N GLU A 164 24.84 35.16 2.55
CA GLU A 164 25.70 34.33 3.40
C GLU A 164 26.20 33.11 2.63
N ARG A 165 27.32 32.52 3.07
CA ARG A 165 27.86 31.26 2.54
C ARG A 165 28.37 30.36 3.65
N LYS A 166 28.16 29.05 3.52
CA LYS A 166 28.66 28.04 4.45
C LYS A 166 29.28 26.88 3.69
N LYS A 167 30.57 26.68 3.92
CA LYS A 167 31.35 25.58 3.34
C LYS A 167 31.46 24.43 4.33
N PHE A 168 31.10 23.23 3.89
CA PHE A 168 31.29 21.98 4.64
C PHE A 168 32.48 21.23 4.06
N THR A 169 33.43 20.85 4.90
CA THR A 169 34.63 20.11 4.49
C THR A 169 34.84 18.87 5.36
N PHE A 170 35.57 17.89 4.84
CA PHE A 170 35.89 16.65 5.53
C PHE A 170 37.31 16.17 5.20
N ASP A 171 37.99 15.60 6.19
CA ASP A 171 39.38 15.14 6.06
C ASP A 171 39.49 13.62 5.84
N LYS A 172 38.42 12.89 6.12
CA LYS A 172 38.39 11.43 6.01
C LYS A 172 38.26 11.05 4.54
N ALA A 173 39.11 10.13 4.08
CA ALA A 173 38.95 9.57 2.74
C ALA A 173 37.56 8.94 2.57
N LEU A 174 36.97 9.13 1.39
CA LEU A 174 35.78 8.40 0.97
C LEU A 174 36.05 6.87 1.06
N PRO A 175 35.01 6.05 1.27
CA PRO A 175 35.16 4.60 1.30
C PRO A 175 35.83 4.09 0.01
N LYS A 176 36.58 2.99 0.12
CA LYS A 176 37.26 2.36 -1.04
C LYS A 176 36.30 2.02 -2.18
N GLU A 177 35.05 1.70 -1.82
CA GLU A 177 33.96 1.40 -2.76
C GLU A 177 32.78 2.34 -2.46
N PRO A 178 32.78 3.55 -3.02
CA PRO A 178 31.76 4.55 -2.75
C PRO A 178 30.41 4.23 -3.42
N LEU A 179 30.41 3.49 -4.52
CA LEU A 179 29.22 2.93 -5.16
C LEU A 179 29.10 1.43 -4.89
N LEU A 180 27.90 1.01 -4.49
CA LEU A 180 27.48 -0.38 -4.59
C LEU A 180 27.13 -0.67 -6.06
N LYS A 181 27.59 -1.81 -6.57
CA LYS A 181 27.20 -2.33 -7.89
C LYS A 181 26.85 -3.80 -7.77
N MET A 182 25.69 -4.17 -8.29
CA MET A 182 25.22 -5.55 -8.29
C MET A 182 24.55 -5.86 -9.64
N VAL A 183 24.48 -7.14 -9.98
CA VAL A 183 23.92 -7.59 -11.26
C VAL A 183 22.98 -8.77 -11.04
N LYS A 184 21.87 -8.79 -11.77
CA LYS A 184 20.91 -9.89 -11.86
C LYS A 184 20.86 -10.36 -13.30
N LYS A 185 21.13 -11.63 -13.54
CA LYS A 185 20.95 -12.23 -14.88
C LYS A 185 19.49 -12.65 -15.04
N PHE A 186 18.94 -12.41 -16.22
CA PHE A 186 17.63 -12.94 -16.61
C PHE A 186 17.76 -13.68 -17.94
N GLY A 187 16.88 -14.66 -18.16
CA GLY A 187 16.89 -15.49 -19.37
C GLY A 187 16.42 -14.72 -20.61
N GLU A 188 16.17 -15.42 -21.71
CA GLU A 188 15.44 -14.83 -22.83
C GLU A 188 14.07 -14.33 -22.35
N VAL A 189 13.80 -13.06 -22.60
CA VAL A 189 12.52 -12.40 -22.32
C VAL A 189 11.89 -12.00 -23.64
N ASP A 190 10.61 -12.34 -23.82
CA ASP A 190 9.89 -12.05 -25.06
C ASP A 190 9.62 -10.54 -25.23
N ASP A 191 9.51 -9.82 -24.10
CA ASP A 191 9.24 -8.38 -24.01
C ASP A 191 10.03 -7.80 -22.82
N ILE A 192 11.02 -6.96 -23.11
CA ILE A 192 11.91 -6.40 -22.08
C ILE A 192 11.19 -5.33 -21.26
N GLU A 193 10.25 -4.61 -21.85
CA GLU A 193 9.43 -3.62 -21.15
C GLU A 193 8.51 -4.30 -20.12
N GLU A 194 7.88 -5.42 -20.47
CA GLU A 194 7.06 -6.22 -19.53
C GLU A 194 7.91 -6.75 -18.36
N TYR A 195 9.11 -7.29 -18.65
CA TYR A 195 10.05 -7.73 -17.61
C TYR A 195 10.42 -6.59 -16.64
N VAL A 196 10.70 -5.40 -17.18
CA VAL A 196 11.06 -4.22 -16.38
C VAL A 196 9.88 -3.72 -15.56
N GLU A 197 8.66 -3.70 -16.11
CA GLU A 197 7.45 -3.34 -15.37
C GLU A 197 7.23 -4.29 -14.19
N GLU A 198 7.32 -5.60 -14.41
CA GLU A 198 7.22 -6.61 -13.35
C GLU A 198 8.30 -6.42 -12.28
N PHE A 199 9.55 -6.20 -12.70
CA PHE A 199 10.66 -5.94 -11.79
C PHE A 199 10.45 -4.67 -10.98
N ILE A 200 9.97 -3.56 -11.57
CA ILE A 200 9.72 -2.31 -10.85
C ILE A 200 8.63 -2.51 -9.79
N VAL A 201 7.59 -3.30 -10.08
CA VAL A 201 6.56 -3.65 -9.10
C VAL A 201 7.14 -4.46 -7.96
N GLU A 202 7.98 -5.46 -8.25
CA GLU A 202 8.68 -6.28 -7.25
C GLU A 202 9.61 -5.43 -6.38
N HIS A 203 10.47 -4.62 -7.01
CA HIS A 203 11.39 -3.68 -6.38
C HIS A 203 10.65 -2.72 -5.44
N ASN A 204 9.64 -2.01 -5.95
CA ASN A 204 8.90 -1.03 -5.15
C ASN A 204 8.17 -1.72 -4.00
N GLY A 205 7.61 -2.92 -4.24
CA GLY A 205 6.98 -3.74 -3.22
C GLY A 205 7.94 -4.10 -2.08
N LEU A 206 9.16 -4.55 -2.40
CA LEU A 206 10.15 -4.95 -1.40
C LEU A 206 10.75 -3.78 -0.62
N PHE A 207 11.01 -2.64 -1.26
CA PHE A 207 11.46 -1.44 -0.56
C PHE A 207 10.36 -0.88 0.37
N VAL A 208 9.10 -0.84 -0.09
CA VAL A 208 7.95 -0.46 0.76
C VAL A 208 7.76 -1.45 1.92
N LYS A 209 7.94 -2.75 1.67
CA LYS A 209 7.92 -3.79 2.71
C LYS A 209 8.95 -3.48 3.81
N ASN A 210 10.10 -2.91 3.47
CA ASN A 210 11.16 -2.56 4.41
C ASN A 210 11.12 -1.08 4.86
N LYS A 211 9.93 -0.46 4.87
CA LYS A 211 9.68 0.92 5.33
C LYS A 211 10.37 2.04 4.53
N PHE A 212 10.88 1.73 3.34
CA PHE A 212 11.26 2.76 2.39
C PHE A 212 10.03 3.26 1.62
N ILE A 213 10.10 4.50 1.17
CA ILE A 213 9.15 5.16 0.30
C ILE A 213 9.89 5.46 -0.99
N ILE A 214 9.26 5.19 -2.13
CA ILE A 214 9.74 5.67 -3.42
C ILE A 214 9.35 7.14 -3.52
N ALA A 215 10.26 8.02 -3.11
CA ALA A 215 10.07 9.46 -3.05
C ALA A 215 10.17 10.14 -4.44
N GLY A 216 10.62 9.40 -5.44
CA GLY A 216 10.73 9.83 -6.82
C GLY A 216 11.03 8.65 -7.74
N PHE A 217 10.63 8.76 -8.99
CA PHE A 217 10.88 7.77 -10.03
C PHE A 217 11.09 8.49 -11.36
N LEU A 218 12.14 8.11 -12.10
CA LEU A 218 12.50 8.65 -13.40
C LEU A 218 12.79 7.51 -14.36
N ASP A 219 11.96 7.32 -15.39
CA ASP A 219 12.23 6.38 -16.46
C ASP A 219 13.07 7.08 -17.54
N VAL A 220 14.38 6.92 -17.47
CA VAL A 220 15.32 7.67 -18.30
C VAL A 220 15.17 7.30 -19.78
N LYS A 221 14.93 6.01 -20.09
CA LYS A 221 14.74 5.55 -21.46
C LYS A 221 13.45 6.13 -22.04
N PHE A 222 12.35 6.04 -21.30
CA PHE A 222 11.07 6.60 -21.72
C PHE A 222 11.15 8.12 -21.96
N GLU A 223 11.82 8.86 -21.07
CA GLU A 223 11.94 10.32 -21.21
C GLU A 223 12.76 10.70 -22.45
N TYR A 224 13.82 9.95 -22.80
CA TYR A 224 14.56 10.21 -24.04
C TYR A 224 13.77 9.82 -25.29
N ASP A 225 12.97 8.75 -25.25
CA ASP A 225 12.06 8.39 -26.34
C ASP A 225 11.01 9.50 -26.58
N ASP A 226 10.44 10.07 -25.51
CA ASP A 226 9.48 11.18 -25.60
C ASP A 226 10.13 12.48 -26.11
N LEU A 227 11.43 12.68 -25.86
CA LEU A 227 12.22 13.79 -26.39
C LEU A 227 12.77 13.53 -27.81
N GLU A 228 12.48 12.38 -28.41
CA GLU A 228 13.04 11.93 -29.69
C GLU A 228 14.59 11.93 -29.70
N LEU A 229 15.20 11.63 -28.55
CA LEU A 229 16.64 11.51 -28.38
C LEU A 229 17.05 10.03 -28.33
N ASP A 230 17.94 9.63 -29.23
CA ASP A 230 18.47 8.26 -29.31
C ASP A 230 19.04 7.78 -27.95
N PHE A 231 18.69 6.60 -27.45
CA PHE A 231 19.29 6.10 -26.19
C PHE A 231 19.49 4.58 -26.25
N GLU A 232 20.05 4.13 -27.37
CA GLU A 232 20.13 2.72 -27.77
C GLU A 232 21.21 1.91 -27.05
N ALA A 233 22.04 2.55 -26.21
CA ALA A 233 23.00 1.84 -25.37
C ALA A 233 22.32 0.93 -24.34
N TYR A 234 21.03 1.14 -24.07
CA TYR A 234 20.26 0.43 -23.06
C TYR A 234 18.89 -0.01 -23.59
N ASP A 235 18.50 -1.24 -23.25
CA ASP A 235 17.13 -1.73 -23.47
C ASP A 235 16.16 -1.18 -22.42
N ALA A 236 16.65 -0.86 -21.22
CA ALA A 236 15.90 -0.17 -20.19
C ALA A 236 16.82 0.63 -19.28
N PHE A 237 16.34 1.77 -18.76
CA PHE A 237 17.09 2.59 -17.80
C PHE A 237 16.13 3.41 -16.95
N TRP A 238 16.17 3.25 -15.62
CA TRP A 238 15.37 4.06 -14.71
C TRP A 238 16.07 4.32 -13.38
N VAL A 239 15.59 5.31 -12.64
CA VAL A 239 16.09 5.69 -11.33
C VAL A 239 14.95 5.78 -10.33
N SER A 240 15.13 5.10 -9.20
CA SER A 240 14.21 5.11 -8.06
C SER A 240 14.84 5.88 -6.91
N SER A 241 14.19 6.93 -6.44
CA SER A 241 14.66 7.72 -5.29
C SER A 241 14.05 7.17 -4.00
N LEU A 242 14.87 6.58 -3.14
CA LEU A 242 14.45 5.98 -1.88
C LEU A 242 14.47 6.99 -0.73
N CYS A 243 13.47 6.92 0.14
CA CYS A 243 13.40 7.67 1.39
C CYS A 243 12.92 6.77 2.51
N HIS A 244 13.57 6.78 3.67
CA HIS A 244 13.07 6.12 4.87
C HIS A 244 12.70 7.20 5.89
N PHE A 245 11.42 7.30 6.25
CA PHE A 245 10.91 8.51 6.92
C PHE A 245 11.39 8.64 8.38
N GLU A 246 11.45 7.52 9.13
CA GLU A 246 12.01 7.49 10.49
C GLU A 246 13.51 7.87 10.49
N PHE A 247 14.30 7.23 9.62
CA PHE A 247 15.69 7.60 9.32
C PHE A 247 15.87 9.08 8.98
N SER A 248 15.07 9.59 8.05
CA SER A 248 15.10 10.99 7.60
C SER A 248 14.88 11.95 8.78
N ASN A 249 13.87 11.68 9.63
CA ASN A 249 13.65 12.43 10.86
C ASN A 249 14.86 12.35 11.80
N ALA A 250 15.31 11.13 12.14
CA ALA A 250 16.40 10.87 13.09
C ALA A 250 17.75 11.48 12.66
N VAL A 251 17.97 11.70 11.37
CA VAL A 251 19.20 12.34 10.87
C VAL A 251 19.01 13.85 10.73
N PHE A 252 18.02 14.29 9.92
CA PHE A 252 17.91 15.68 9.48
C PHE A 252 17.27 16.57 10.55
N ASN A 253 16.16 16.14 11.15
CA ASN A 253 15.45 16.88 12.19
C ASN A 253 16.24 16.89 13.51
N HIS A 254 17.12 15.91 13.73
CA HIS A 254 17.93 15.80 14.95
C HIS A 254 19.37 16.25 14.73
N GLY A 255 19.54 17.48 14.25
CA GLY A 255 20.81 18.21 14.30
C GLY A 255 21.76 18.05 13.10
N SER A 256 21.38 17.31 12.06
CA SER A 256 22.21 17.15 10.85
C SER A 256 21.43 17.41 9.55
N PRO A 257 20.74 18.55 9.39
CA PRO A 257 19.92 18.84 8.21
C PRO A 257 20.75 18.88 6.92
N HIS A 258 22.03 19.26 6.98
CA HIS A 258 22.95 19.25 5.84
C HIS A 258 23.23 17.84 5.29
N ALA A 259 23.00 16.78 6.07
CA ALA A 259 23.08 15.42 5.54
C ALA A 259 21.98 15.13 4.49
N GLY A 260 20.92 15.95 4.44
CA GLY A 260 19.87 15.89 3.43
C GLY A 260 20.36 16.14 1.99
N LEU A 261 21.60 16.63 1.81
CA LEU A 261 22.23 16.78 0.50
C LEU A 261 22.39 15.45 -0.25
N PHE A 262 22.45 14.33 0.48
CA PHE A 262 22.51 12.99 -0.10
C PHE A 262 21.14 12.31 -0.28
N ALA A 263 20.05 12.96 0.16
CA ALA A 263 18.69 12.43 0.09
C ALA A 263 17.87 13.15 -1.00
N PRO A 264 16.90 12.52 -1.67
CA PRO A 264 16.56 11.10 -1.53
C PRO A 264 17.66 10.22 -2.14
N CYS A 265 17.82 8.99 -1.65
CA CYS A 265 18.89 8.14 -2.10
C CYS A 265 18.54 7.53 -3.47
N SER A 266 19.22 7.95 -4.53
CA SER A 266 18.98 7.43 -5.88
C SER A 266 19.58 6.04 -6.06
N VAL A 267 18.73 5.08 -6.42
CA VAL A 267 19.09 3.74 -6.88
C VAL A 267 18.76 3.66 -8.35
N TYR A 268 19.78 3.45 -9.20
CA TYR A 268 19.61 3.40 -10.64
C TYR A 268 19.73 1.99 -11.16
N PHE A 269 18.94 1.70 -12.18
CA PHE A 269 18.84 0.39 -12.82
C PHE A 269 18.97 0.55 -14.32
N TYR A 270 19.65 -0.40 -14.96
CA TYR A 270 19.76 -0.40 -16.40
C TYR A 270 19.99 -1.81 -16.95
N VAL A 271 19.49 -2.03 -18.17
CA VAL A 271 19.75 -3.22 -18.97
C VAL A 271 20.57 -2.76 -20.16
N PRO A 272 21.89 -3.06 -20.22
CA PRO A 272 22.68 -2.81 -21.42
C PRO A 272 22.08 -3.52 -22.63
N LYS A 273 22.19 -2.90 -23.79
CA LYS A 273 21.64 -3.41 -25.04
C LYS A 273 22.02 -4.88 -25.27
N ASP A 274 21.02 -5.72 -25.48
CA ASP A 274 21.13 -7.16 -25.80
C ASP A 274 21.93 -7.99 -24.78
N SER A 275 22.01 -7.54 -23.52
CA SER A 275 22.86 -8.19 -22.51
C SER A 275 22.18 -9.33 -21.74
N GLY A 276 20.86 -9.27 -21.55
CA GLY A 276 20.15 -10.17 -20.62
C GLY A 276 20.55 -9.98 -19.14
N GLU A 277 21.16 -8.83 -18.81
CA GLU A 277 21.63 -8.51 -17.47
C GLU A 277 20.99 -7.22 -16.97
N LEU A 278 20.35 -7.29 -15.81
CA LEU A 278 19.84 -6.13 -15.10
C LEU A 278 20.89 -5.68 -14.09
N HIS A 279 21.41 -4.47 -14.26
CA HIS A 279 22.42 -3.88 -13.39
C HIS A 279 21.74 -2.90 -12.43
N VAL A 280 22.23 -2.83 -11.20
CA VAL A 280 21.82 -1.84 -10.21
C VAL A 280 23.05 -1.15 -9.61
N GLY A 281 22.93 0.15 -9.35
CA GLY A 281 23.91 0.89 -8.58
C GLY A 281 23.31 1.86 -7.57
N TYR A 282 24.08 2.12 -6.51
CA TYR A 282 23.65 2.89 -5.35
C TYR A 282 24.83 3.56 -4.63
N ALA A 283 24.73 4.85 -4.31
CA ALA A 283 25.71 5.55 -3.49
C ALA A 283 25.57 5.16 -2.02
N LYS A 284 26.60 4.51 -1.45
CA LYS A 284 26.53 3.93 -0.10
C LYS A 284 26.41 5.00 0.99
N VAL A 285 25.76 4.64 2.10
CA VAL A 285 25.67 5.49 3.30
C VAL A 285 27.05 5.76 3.93
N ASP A 286 28.05 4.92 3.64
CA ASP A 286 29.45 5.13 4.02
C ASP A 286 30.01 6.48 3.53
N ASN A 287 29.52 6.98 2.39
CA ASN A 287 29.88 8.31 1.89
C ASN A 287 29.39 9.40 2.84
N TRP A 288 28.22 9.22 3.46
CA TRP A 288 27.65 10.16 4.42
C TRP A 288 28.46 10.13 5.71
N LEU A 289 28.77 8.93 6.20
CA LEU A 289 29.52 8.70 7.43
C LEU A 289 30.97 9.23 7.34
N SER A 290 31.55 9.27 6.14
CA SER A 290 32.89 9.81 5.93
C SER A 290 32.92 11.33 5.76
N SER A 291 31.83 11.94 5.28
CA SER A 291 31.85 13.35 4.85
C SER A 291 31.00 14.32 5.68
N THR A 292 29.96 13.86 6.37
CA THR A 292 28.98 14.76 7.05
C THR A 292 29.40 15.23 8.44
N GLY A 293 30.43 14.62 9.03
CA GLY A 293 30.88 14.91 10.40
C GLY A 293 29.97 14.37 11.51
N ILE A 294 29.05 13.46 11.19
CA ILE A 294 28.18 12.80 12.19
C ILE A 294 29.03 11.89 13.08
N THR A 295 29.01 12.14 14.39
CA THR A 295 29.81 11.39 15.40
C THR A 295 28.97 10.60 16.42
N ASN A 296 27.65 10.83 16.47
CA ASN A 296 26.76 10.14 17.38
C ASN A 296 26.70 8.63 17.03
N LYS A 297 27.12 7.77 17.96
CA LYS A 297 27.26 6.32 17.74
C LYS A 297 25.94 5.63 17.41
N ASP A 298 24.85 6.01 18.06
CA ASP A 298 23.53 5.40 17.84
C ASP A 298 22.99 5.80 16.46
N LYS A 299 23.18 7.08 16.07
CA LYS A 299 22.85 7.56 14.73
C LYS A 299 23.67 6.83 13.66
N ILE A 300 24.97 6.61 13.89
CA ILE A 300 25.84 5.86 12.98
C ILE A 300 25.39 4.39 12.87
N ALA A 301 25.06 3.75 14.00
CA ALA A 301 24.56 2.38 14.01
C ALA A 301 23.27 2.25 13.20
N TYR A 302 22.35 3.19 13.37
CA TYR A 302 21.09 3.22 12.61
C TYR A 302 21.33 3.49 11.11
N MET A 303 22.24 4.40 10.77
CA MET A 303 22.67 4.64 9.38
C MET A 303 23.22 3.37 8.72
N ASN A 304 24.05 2.60 9.44
CA ASN A 304 24.58 1.33 8.95
C ASN A 304 23.50 0.27 8.79
N GLU A 305 22.54 0.20 9.71
CA GLU A 305 21.41 -0.73 9.65
C GLU A 305 20.55 -0.47 8.40
N ILE A 306 20.22 0.80 8.13
CA ILE A 306 19.48 1.20 6.93
C ILE A 306 20.30 0.90 5.66
N SER A 307 21.61 1.13 5.67
CA SER A 307 22.47 0.75 4.53
C SER A 307 22.48 -0.75 4.28
N ALA A 308 22.55 -1.56 5.34
CA ALA A 308 22.52 -3.01 5.25
C ALA A 308 21.16 -3.53 4.77
N SER A 309 20.05 -2.87 5.14
CA SER A 309 18.73 -3.26 4.65
C SER A 309 18.58 -3.03 3.15
N VAL A 310 19.08 -1.92 2.60
CA VAL A 310 19.09 -1.69 1.14
C VAL A 310 19.83 -2.81 0.41
N ILE A 311 21.02 -3.21 0.89
CA ILE A 311 21.80 -4.30 0.28
C ILE A 311 21.03 -5.62 0.35
N ARG A 312 20.50 -6.00 1.52
CA ARG A 312 19.71 -7.23 1.68
C ARG A 312 18.50 -7.27 0.76
N ILE A 313 17.82 -6.14 0.54
CA ILE A 313 16.67 -6.05 -0.36
C ILE A 313 17.11 -6.28 -1.82
N LEU A 314 18.24 -5.73 -2.24
CA LEU A 314 18.79 -5.99 -3.58
C LEU A 314 19.21 -7.46 -3.73
N GLU A 315 19.77 -8.08 -2.70
CA GLU A 315 20.03 -9.53 -2.70
C GLU A 315 18.73 -10.35 -2.76
N GLU A 316 17.67 -9.96 -2.05
CA GLU A 316 16.33 -10.58 -2.11
C GLU A 316 15.72 -10.45 -3.51
N LEU A 317 15.98 -9.34 -4.21
CA LEU A 317 15.60 -9.13 -5.61
C LEU A 317 16.42 -9.99 -6.60
N GLY A 318 17.37 -10.78 -6.13
CA GLY A 318 18.20 -11.67 -6.95
C GLY A 318 19.42 -11.00 -7.57
N PHE A 319 19.83 -9.84 -7.06
CA PHE A 319 21.11 -9.25 -7.46
C PHE A 319 22.25 -9.91 -6.70
N GLU A 320 23.33 -10.18 -7.42
CA GLU A 320 24.56 -10.68 -6.87
C GLU A 320 25.60 -9.55 -6.85
N HIS A 321 26.38 -9.49 -5.77
CA HIS A 321 27.59 -8.68 -5.76
C HIS A 321 28.49 -9.12 -6.92
N LYS A 322 29.07 -8.15 -7.61
CA LYS A 322 30.02 -8.42 -8.68
C LYS A 322 31.33 -8.98 -8.09
N GLY A 323 31.36 -10.27 -7.70
CA GLY A 323 32.61 -10.98 -7.37
C GLY A 323 32.70 -11.95 -6.17
N GLU A 324 31.68 -12.29 -5.36
CA GLU A 324 31.90 -13.21 -4.19
C GLU A 324 30.74 -14.18 -3.85
N ALA A 325 31.07 -15.35 -3.25
CA ALA A 325 30.18 -16.48 -2.93
C ALA A 325 29.99 -16.74 -1.39
N LYS A 326 28.79 -17.22 -0.99
CA LYS A 326 28.30 -17.39 0.42
C LYS A 326 28.99 -18.50 1.27
N LYS A 327 29.00 -18.35 2.61
CA LYS A 327 29.44 -19.36 3.61
C LYS A 327 28.53 -19.46 4.85
N ALA A 328 28.44 -20.66 5.46
CA ALA A 328 27.38 -21.17 6.35
C ALA A 328 27.62 -21.14 7.89
N LEU A 329 26.56 -21.40 8.67
CA LEU A 329 26.37 -21.34 10.15
C LEU A 329 26.65 -22.66 10.92
N VAL A 330 26.83 -22.57 12.26
CA VAL A 330 27.04 -23.68 13.24
C VAL A 330 26.19 -23.46 14.54
N PRO A 331 25.65 -24.50 15.23
CA PRO A 331 24.70 -24.35 16.37
C PRO A 331 25.25 -24.75 17.78
N VAL A 332 24.51 -24.43 18.87
CA VAL A 332 24.78 -24.85 20.29
C VAL A 332 23.49 -25.22 21.07
N GLU A 333 23.64 -26.14 22.05
CA GLU A 333 22.68 -27.04 22.78
C GLU A 333 21.74 -26.49 23.90
N LYS A 334 20.79 -27.37 24.32
CA LYS A 334 19.65 -27.24 25.28
C LYS A 334 19.87 -27.88 26.66
N VAL A 335 19.05 -27.48 27.66
CA VAL A 335 18.82 -28.14 28.98
C VAL A 335 17.30 -28.30 29.26
N ALA A 336 16.89 -29.31 30.06
CA ALA A 336 15.52 -29.86 30.16
C ALA A 336 14.80 -29.73 31.54
N SER A 337 13.45 -29.76 31.55
CA SER A 337 12.54 -30.07 32.69
C SER A 337 11.12 -30.48 32.24
N THR A 338 10.45 -31.47 32.87
CA THR A 338 9.04 -31.97 32.72
C THR A 338 8.20 -31.69 31.44
N GLU A 339 7.87 -32.74 30.67
CA GLU A 339 7.05 -32.69 29.43
C GLU A 339 5.55 -32.39 29.62
N SER A 340 5.05 -31.37 28.94
CA SER A 340 3.64 -31.05 28.66
C SER A 340 3.26 -31.41 27.22
N VAL A 341 1.98 -31.68 26.92
CA VAL A 341 1.52 -32.00 25.55
C VAL A 341 1.13 -30.73 24.79
N LEU A 342 1.74 -30.50 23.62
CA LEU A 342 1.39 -29.40 22.72
C LEU A 342 0.22 -29.78 21.79
N ILE A 343 0.37 -30.86 21.01
CA ILE A 343 -0.61 -31.30 20.00
C ILE A 343 -0.62 -32.84 19.95
N ASP A 344 -1.81 -33.43 19.84
CA ASP A 344 -1.99 -34.81 19.39
C ASP A 344 -2.41 -34.79 17.90
N PHE A 345 -1.46 -35.11 17.00
CA PHE A 345 -1.72 -35.24 15.57
C PHE A 345 -2.17 -36.65 15.22
N TYR A 346 -3.12 -36.74 14.30
CA TYR A 346 -3.53 -37.96 13.63
C TYR A 346 -3.06 -37.89 12.17
N GLY A 347 -2.71 -39.05 11.58
CA GLY A 347 -2.10 -39.10 10.26
C GLY A 347 -2.73 -40.15 9.36
N THR A 348 -2.81 -39.84 8.07
CA THR A 348 -3.19 -40.76 7.00
C THR A 348 -2.16 -40.65 5.87
N LYS A 349 -1.72 -41.79 5.35
CA LYS A 349 -0.73 -41.83 4.25
C LYS A 349 -1.30 -41.22 2.97
N GLY A 350 -0.45 -40.50 2.24
CA GLY A 350 -0.84 -39.76 1.04
C GLY A 350 -1.47 -38.40 1.36
N GLN A 351 -2.31 -37.91 0.45
CA GLN A 351 -3.05 -36.65 0.56
C GLN A 351 -4.56 -36.93 0.52
N PRO A 352 -5.21 -37.20 1.68
CA PRO A 352 -6.64 -37.52 1.75
C PRO A 352 -7.50 -36.24 1.67
N GLU A 353 -7.33 -35.45 0.60
CA GLU A 353 -7.97 -34.14 0.45
C GLU A 353 -9.50 -34.23 0.38
N ALA A 354 -10.04 -35.21 -0.33
CA ALA A 354 -11.48 -35.42 -0.43
C ALA A 354 -12.10 -35.77 0.93
N GLU A 355 -11.42 -36.59 1.72
CA GLU A 355 -11.83 -36.95 3.08
C GLU A 355 -11.71 -35.76 4.03
N LEU A 356 -10.62 -35.00 3.97
CA LEU A 356 -10.45 -33.77 4.76
C LEU A 356 -11.57 -32.77 4.45
N LYS A 357 -11.84 -32.53 3.17
CA LYS A 357 -12.91 -31.65 2.73
C LYS A 357 -14.28 -32.13 3.22
N SER A 358 -14.57 -33.43 3.08
CA SER A 358 -15.81 -34.04 3.58
C SER A 358 -15.95 -33.90 5.10
N MET A 359 -14.89 -34.16 5.87
CA MET A 359 -14.90 -34.04 7.32
C MET A 359 -15.22 -32.61 7.76
N VAL A 360 -14.60 -31.61 7.11
CA VAL A 360 -14.83 -30.19 7.38
C VAL A 360 -16.24 -29.74 6.97
N ASP A 361 -16.75 -30.22 5.84
CA ASP A 361 -18.12 -29.91 5.39
C ASP A 361 -19.20 -30.46 6.35
N LYS A 362 -18.89 -31.52 7.12
CA LYS A 362 -19.77 -32.15 8.11
C LYS A 362 -19.61 -31.61 9.54
N LEU A 363 -18.80 -30.59 9.79
CA LEU A 363 -18.66 -30.01 11.13
C LEU A 363 -19.99 -29.52 11.71
N GLY A 364 -20.93 -29.11 10.84
CA GLY A 364 -22.27 -28.70 11.25
C GLY A 364 -23.04 -29.79 11.99
N ASP A 365 -22.78 -31.07 11.71
CA ASP A 365 -23.46 -32.22 12.33
C ASP A 365 -23.14 -32.35 13.83
N ILE A 366 -22.01 -31.80 14.26
CA ILE A 366 -21.57 -31.78 15.66
C ILE A 366 -21.73 -30.41 16.34
N GLY A 367 -22.36 -29.45 15.66
CA GLY A 367 -22.59 -28.08 16.16
C GLY A 367 -21.48 -27.08 15.86
N PHE A 368 -20.45 -27.47 15.10
CA PHE A 368 -19.37 -26.59 14.71
C PHE A 368 -19.62 -25.92 13.35
N ALA A 369 -19.23 -24.66 13.21
CA ALA A 369 -19.16 -23.96 11.94
C ALA A 369 -17.70 -23.63 11.61
N ALA A 370 -17.38 -23.55 10.32
CA ALA A 370 -16.11 -23.04 9.84
C ALA A 370 -16.30 -21.59 9.38
N SER A 371 -15.66 -20.63 10.06
CA SER A 371 -15.69 -19.22 9.64
C SER A 371 -14.73 -18.94 8.48
N ALA A 372 -13.69 -19.76 8.31
CA ALA A 372 -12.80 -19.73 7.16
C ALA A 372 -12.26 -21.13 6.85
N LYS A 373 -12.17 -21.45 5.54
CA LYS A 373 -11.56 -22.68 5.01
C LYS A 373 -10.41 -22.28 4.09
N ASN A 374 -9.22 -22.12 4.67
CA ASN A 374 -8.05 -21.70 3.91
C ASN A 374 -7.27 -22.94 3.50
N GLU A 375 -7.45 -23.38 2.26
CA GLU A 375 -6.84 -24.60 1.72
C GLU A 375 -5.66 -24.25 0.81
N HIS A 376 -4.68 -25.15 0.74
CA HIS A 376 -3.52 -25.02 -0.14
C HIS A 376 -2.67 -23.77 0.10
N LEU A 377 -2.44 -23.40 1.36
CA LEU A 377 -1.60 -22.24 1.70
C LEU A 377 -0.19 -22.36 1.15
N GLU A 378 0.32 -23.57 0.97
CA GLU A 378 1.60 -23.83 0.32
C GLU A 378 1.62 -23.32 -1.12
N ASN A 379 0.50 -23.41 -1.85
CA ASN A 379 0.41 -22.86 -3.19
C ASN A 379 0.35 -21.33 -3.14
N HIS A 380 -0.27 -20.74 -2.10
CA HIS A 380 -0.23 -19.30 -1.89
C HIS A 380 1.19 -18.81 -1.55
N TYR A 381 1.93 -19.55 -0.73
CA TYR A 381 3.34 -19.26 -0.46
C TYR A 381 4.20 -19.43 -1.70
N TYR A 382 4.01 -20.51 -2.44
CA TYR A 382 4.72 -20.70 -3.70
C TYR A 382 4.39 -19.58 -4.69
N ASN A 383 3.14 -19.18 -4.80
CA ASN A 383 2.75 -18.14 -5.73
C ASN A 383 3.38 -16.77 -5.39
N LYS A 384 3.49 -16.44 -4.10
CA LYS A 384 3.98 -15.13 -3.63
C LYS A 384 5.48 -15.09 -3.36
N PHE A 385 6.05 -16.13 -2.76
CA PHE A 385 7.45 -16.21 -2.33
C PHE A 385 8.28 -17.15 -3.22
N LYS A 386 7.66 -17.89 -4.16
CA LYS A 386 8.30 -18.94 -4.98
C LYS A 386 8.93 -20.07 -4.16
N GLU A 387 8.47 -20.22 -2.92
CA GLU A 387 8.93 -21.23 -1.96
C GLU A 387 7.83 -22.25 -1.72
N LYS A 388 8.12 -23.54 -1.99
CA LYS A 388 7.23 -24.66 -1.66
C LYS A 388 8.01 -25.68 -0.81
N ASN A 389 8.03 -25.46 0.50
CA ASN A 389 8.76 -26.30 1.46
C ASN A 389 7.81 -27.18 2.28
N VAL A 390 6.51 -27.06 2.08
CA VAL A 390 5.48 -27.99 2.56
C VAL A 390 4.62 -28.43 1.38
N ASP A 391 4.12 -29.66 1.43
CA ASP A 391 3.37 -30.28 0.33
C ASP A 391 1.86 -30.01 0.44
N LEU A 392 1.37 -29.78 1.66
CA LEU A 392 0.00 -29.38 1.96
C LEU A 392 -0.01 -28.52 3.23
N LEU A 393 -0.79 -27.45 3.24
CA LEU A 393 -1.08 -26.66 4.43
C LEU A 393 -2.50 -26.09 4.36
N ASN A 394 -3.39 -26.59 5.21
CA ASN A 394 -4.79 -26.14 5.29
C ASN A 394 -5.13 -25.68 6.71
N PHE A 395 -5.78 -24.51 6.81
CA PHE A 395 -6.31 -23.96 8.05
C PHE A 395 -7.84 -23.98 8.01
N TYR A 396 -8.44 -24.77 8.88
CA TYR A 396 -9.88 -24.77 9.08
C TYR A 396 -10.19 -24.04 10.39
N THR A 397 -10.64 -22.80 10.26
CA THR A 397 -10.96 -21.94 11.41
C THR A 397 -12.38 -22.26 11.87
N ILE A 398 -12.52 -22.89 13.03
CA ILE A 398 -13.78 -23.50 13.49
C ILE A 398 -14.21 -23.01 14.87
N PHE A 399 -15.53 -23.02 15.12
CA PHE A 399 -16.14 -22.62 16.39
C PHE A 399 -17.50 -23.33 16.60
N ASP A 400 -17.89 -23.53 17.87
CA ASP A 400 -19.24 -23.99 18.26
C ASP A 400 -19.92 -22.86 19.03
N ILE A 401 -20.68 -22.02 18.32
CA ILE A 401 -21.25 -20.79 18.89
C ILE A 401 -22.16 -21.09 20.09
N LYS A 402 -22.88 -22.21 20.10
CA LYS A 402 -23.82 -22.56 21.16
C LYS A 402 -23.10 -23.01 22.43
N SER A 403 -22.14 -23.93 22.30
CA SER A 403 -21.34 -24.38 23.45
C SER A 403 -20.43 -23.28 24.00
N LEU A 404 -20.00 -22.34 23.15
CA LEU A 404 -19.16 -21.22 23.56
C LEU A 404 -19.88 -20.23 24.50
N ARG A 405 -21.21 -20.14 24.45
CA ARG A 405 -21.98 -19.11 25.18
C ARG A 405 -21.72 -19.14 26.68
N SER A 406 -21.90 -20.31 27.30
CA SER A 406 -21.70 -20.49 28.75
C SER A 406 -20.25 -20.24 29.16
N LEU A 407 -19.29 -20.65 28.32
CA LEU A 407 -17.87 -20.42 28.55
C LEU A 407 -17.54 -18.91 28.54
N LEU A 408 -18.03 -18.16 27.55
CA LEU A 408 -17.81 -16.72 27.45
C LEU A 408 -18.49 -15.92 28.56
N ILE A 409 -19.66 -16.34 29.03
CA ILE A 409 -20.33 -15.72 30.19
C ILE A 409 -19.46 -15.87 31.45
N LYS A 410 -18.86 -17.05 31.65
CA LYS A 410 -18.02 -17.33 32.82
C LYS A 410 -16.65 -16.69 32.72
N ASN A 411 -16.08 -16.66 31.51
CA ASN A 411 -14.75 -16.16 31.26
C ASN A 411 -14.63 -15.64 29.81
N PRO A 412 -14.50 -14.32 29.58
CA PRO A 412 -14.38 -13.76 28.24
C PRO A 412 -13.13 -14.25 27.50
N ASP A 413 -12.11 -14.73 28.21
CA ASP A 413 -10.81 -15.11 27.64
C ASP A 413 -10.89 -16.39 26.79
N PHE A 414 -12.00 -17.14 26.82
CA PHE A 414 -12.27 -18.22 25.85
C PHE A 414 -12.32 -17.74 24.39
N GLY A 415 -12.54 -16.44 24.15
CA GLY A 415 -12.43 -15.83 22.82
C GLY A 415 -11.06 -15.99 22.16
N ALA A 416 -9.99 -16.20 22.95
CA ALA A 416 -8.64 -16.43 22.44
C ALA A 416 -8.52 -17.69 21.56
N TYR A 417 -9.47 -18.63 21.70
CA TYR A 417 -9.55 -19.87 20.91
C TYR A 417 -10.94 -20.07 20.31
N ALA A 418 -11.68 -18.99 20.06
CA ALA A 418 -12.99 -19.05 19.42
C ALA A 418 -13.12 -17.96 18.34
N PRO A 419 -12.76 -18.23 17.08
CA PRO A 419 -12.45 -19.56 16.55
C PRO A 419 -11.01 -20.04 16.80
N PHE A 420 -10.75 -21.34 16.60
CA PHE A 420 -9.41 -21.97 16.64
C PHE A 420 -9.11 -22.76 15.36
N ASN A 421 -7.84 -23.13 15.12
CA ASN A 421 -7.51 -24.03 14.00
C ASN A 421 -7.81 -25.48 14.29
N LEU A 422 -8.43 -26.12 13.30
CA LEU A 422 -8.11 -27.48 12.93
C LEU A 422 -7.08 -27.44 11.77
N LEU A 423 -5.83 -27.79 12.07
CA LEU A 423 -4.72 -27.77 11.12
C LEU A 423 -4.66 -29.10 10.36
N ALA A 424 -4.41 -29.04 9.05
CA ALA A 424 -3.88 -30.17 8.29
C ALA A 424 -2.61 -29.76 7.53
N TYR A 425 -1.55 -30.55 7.61
CA TYR A 425 -0.31 -30.29 6.89
C TYR A 425 0.38 -31.58 6.44
N LYS A 426 1.18 -31.46 5.38
CA LYS A 426 2.05 -32.52 4.89
C LYS A 426 3.41 -31.94 4.53
N LYS A 427 4.49 -32.58 4.98
CA LYS A 427 5.86 -32.21 4.60
C LYS A 427 6.17 -32.69 3.19
N LEU A 428 7.22 -32.15 2.57
CA LEU A 428 7.68 -32.65 1.28
C LEU A 428 8.08 -34.13 1.37
N ALA A 429 7.86 -34.89 0.29
CA ALA A 429 8.12 -36.34 0.25
C ALA A 429 9.56 -36.75 0.61
N LYS A 430 10.54 -35.85 0.43
CA LYS A 430 11.95 -36.06 0.76
C LYS A 430 12.26 -35.92 2.27
N GLU A 431 11.33 -35.39 3.05
CA GLU A 431 11.49 -35.15 4.49
C GLU A 431 10.88 -36.28 5.32
N GLU A 432 11.39 -36.45 6.54
CA GLU A 432 10.84 -37.43 7.48
C GLU A 432 9.36 -37.13 7.78
N GLY A 433 8.51 -38.15 7.58
CA GLY A 433 7.05 -38.03 7.70
C GLY A 433 6.36 -37.36 6.51
N GLY A 434 7.06 -37.16 5.39
CA GLY A 434 6.53 -36.58 4.14
C GLY A 434 5.61 -37.52 3.35
N ASP A 435 5.44 -38.78 3.75
CA ASP A 435 4.44 -39.70 3.19
C ASP A 435 3.07 -39.60 3.89
N THR A 436 2.98 -38.89 5.02
CA THR A 436 1.77 -38.79 5.85
C THR A 436 1.25 -37.36 5.93
N THR A 437 -0.05 -37.18 5.66
CA THR A 437 -0.76 -35.93 5.98
C THR A 437 -1.20 -35.97 7.43
N TRP A 438 -0.75 -34.99 8.21
CA TRP A 438 -1.04 -34.84 9.64
C TRP A 438 -2.14 -33.83 9.87
N TYR A 439 -3.08 -34.12 10.77
CA TYR A 439 -4.17 -33.22 11.12
C TYR A 439 -4.51 -33.28 12.62
N GLY A 440 -4.88 -32.12 13.18
CA GLY A 440 -5.13 -31.96 14.61
C GLY A 440 -5.22 -30.49 15.03
N HIS A 441 -5.45 -30.27 16.32
CA HIS A 441 -5.53 -28.93 16.91
C HIS A 441 -4.65 -28.86 18.17
N LEU A 442 -4.43 -27.65 18.71
CA LEU A 442 -3.73 -27.48 19.99
C LEU A 442 -4.41 -28.30 21.09
N ASN A 443 -3.59 -28.86 21.99
CA ASN A 443 -4.09 -29.62 23.11
C ASN A 443 -4.93 -28.75 24.05
N VAL A 444 -6.08 -29.29 24.46
CA VAL A 444 -7.07 -28.58 25.28
C VAL A 444 -6.51 -28.15 26.64
N GLU A 445 -5.65 -28.97 27.27
CA GLU A 445 -5.02 -28.59 28.54
C GLU A 445 -4.04 -27.43 28.34
N THR A 446 -3.33 -27.39 27.21
CA THR A 446 -2.44 -26.26 26.86
C THR A 446 -3.25 -24.99 26.59
N MET A 447 -4.38 -25.09 25.87
CA MET A 447 -5.30 -23.94 25.68
C MET A 447 -5.82 -23.42 27.03
N LEU A 448 -6.30 -24.30 27.91
CA LEU A 448 -6.80 -23.92 29.24
C LEU A 448 -5.71 -23.27 30.12
N ARG A 449 -4.47 -23.76 30.05
CA ARG A 449 -3.33 -23.15 30.76
C ARG A 449 -2.98 -21.76 30.21
N ILE A 450 -3.14 -21.53 28.91
CA ILE A 450 -2.92 -20.22 28.28
C ILE A 450 -4.03 -19.24 28.67
N ILE A 451 -5.29 -19.69 28.67
CA ILE A 451 -6.45 -18.92 29.16
C ILE A 451 -6.29 -18.60 30.65
N GLY A 452 -5.66 -19.51 31.42
CA GLY A 452 -5.56 -19.38 32.87
C GLY A 452 -6.84 -19.79 33.60
N GLU A 453 -7.68 -20.60 32.98
CA GLU A 453 -8.93 -21.08 33.59
C GLU A 453 -8.64 -22.05 34.73
N SER A 454 -9.20 -21.77 35.90
CA SER A 454 -8.99 -22.55 37.13
C SER A 454 -10.24 -23.28 37.60
N ASP A 455 -11.43 -22.86 37.16
CA ASP A 455 -12.69 -23.50 37.51
C ASP A 455 -12.84 -24.84 36.80
N LYS A 456 -12.95 -25.91 37.59
CA LYS A 456 -12.96 -27.28 37.10
C LYS A 456 -14.19 -27.58 36.22
N ALA A 457 -15.36 -27.03 36.56
CA ALA A 457 -16.57 -27.26 35.79
C ALA A 457 -16.49 -26.61 34.40
N THR A 458 -15.92 -25.40 34.33
CA THR A 458 -15.68 -24.66 33.10
C THR A 458 -14.61 -25.33 32.24
N GLN A 459 -13.53 -25.83 32.85
CA GLN A 459 -12.54 -26.67 32.15
C GLN A 459 -13.18 -27.93 31.55
N ASP A 460 -14.05 -28.62 32.29
CA ASP A 460 -14.70 -29.85 31.84
C ASP A 460 -15.71 -29.58 30.71
N GLU A 461 -16.41 -28.45 30.76
CA GLU A 461 -17.29 -27.98 29.70
C GLU A 461 -16.51 -27.70 28.40
N PHE A 462 -15.39 -26.99 28.49
CA PHE A 462 -14.53 -26.74 27.32
C PHE A 462 -13.93 -28.04 26.77
N LYS A 463 -13.50 -28.97 27.63
CA LYS A 463 -13.02 -30.30 27.22
C LYS A 463 -14.12 -31.10 26.52
N ALA A 464 -15.36 -31.04 27.00
CA ALA A 464 -16.49 -31.71 26.37
C ALA A 464 -16.79 -31.13 24.98
N MET A 465 -16.74 -29.79 24.83
CA MET A 465 -16.89 -29.12 23.53
C MET A 465 -15.83 -29.59 22.54
N MET A 466 -14.56 -29.57 22.95
CA MET A 466 -13.42 -29.96 22.09
C MET A 466 -13.42 -31.45 21.76
N SER A 467 -13.87 -32.32 22.68
CA SER A 467 -13.97 -33.76 22.45
C SER A 467 -14.92 -34.14 21.30
N LYS A 468 -15.87 -33.27 20.94
CA LYS A 468 -16.73 -33.47 19.76
C LYS A 468 -15.88 -33.47 18.47
N VAL A 469 -14.95 -32.52 18.36
CA VAL A 469 -14.03 -32.40 17.21
C VAL A 469 -13.09 -33.59 17.14
N ASP A 470 -12.49 -33.98 18.27
CA ASP A 470 -11.63 -35.18 18.34
C ASP A 470 -12.34 -36.46 17.87
N THR A 471 -13.59 -36.65 18.30
CA THR A 471 -14.40 -37.82 17.93
C THR A 471 -14.78 -37.78 16.46
N HIS A 472 -15.21 -36.62 15.97
CA HIS A 472 -15.58 -36.40 14.57
C HIS A 472 -14.40 -36.64 13.63
N LEU A 473 -13.25 -36.06 13.94
CA LEU A 473 -12.01 -36.22 13.20
C LEU A 473 -11.62 -37.71 13.08
N LYS A 474 -11.65 -38.47 14.19
CA LYS A 474 -11.33 -39.91 14.16
C LYS A 474 -12.33 -40.71 13.34
N THR A 475 -13.61 -40.37 13.44
CA THR A 475 -14.70 -41.09 12.77
C THR A 475 -14.66 -40.88 11.26
N GLU A 476 -14.52 -39.62 10.82
CA GLU A 476 -14.51 -39.26 9.41
C GLU A 476 -13.19 -39.60 8.73
N MET A 477 -12.05 -39.32 9.38
CA MET A 477 -10.73 -39.48 8.75
C MET A 477 -10.14 -40.89 8.89
N LYS A 478 -10.58 -41.69 9.88
CA LYS A 478 -10.06 -43.04 10.15
C LYS A 478 -8.52 -43.13 10.13
N PRO A 479 -7.82 -42.35 10.98
CA PRO A 479 -6.37 -42.21 10.90
C PRO A 479 -5.64 -43.53 11.06
N THR A 480 -4.57 -43.70 10.29
CA THR A 480 -3.67 -44.88 10.35
C THR A 480 -2.45 -44.64 11.23
N GLU A 481 -2.12 -43.38 11.50
CA GLU A 481 -0.95 -42.97 12.29
C GLU A 481 -1.34 -41.96 13.38
N LYS A 482 -0.50 -41.86 14.42
CA LYS A 482 -0.62 -40.87 15.48
C LYS A 482 0.76 -40.35 15.87
N LYS A 483 0.86 -39.04 16.09
CA LYS A 483 2.07 -38.37 16.56
C LYS A 483 1.70 -37.41 17.70
N ARG A 484 2.49 -37.42 18.77
CA ARG A 484 2.34 -36.50 19.89
C ARG A 484 3.51 -35.52 19.91
N LEU A 485 3.21 -34.23 19.98
CA LEU A 485 4.20 -33.19 20.21
C LEU A 485 4.14 -32.74 21.66
N THR A 486 5.29 -32.63 22.30
CA THR A 486 5.46 -32.25 23.71
C THR A 486 6.45 -31.09 23.85
N PHE A 487 6.38 -30.38 24.97
CA PHE A 487 7.29 -29.30 25.32
C PHE A 487 7.59 -29.31 26.82
N SER A 488 8.81 -28.92 27.19
CA SER A 488 9.33 -28.90 28.56
C SER A 488 9.36 -27.52 29.20
N SER A 489 9.34 -26.47 28.38
CA SER A 489 9.46 -25.09 28.84
C SER A 489 8.21 -24.64 29.60
N GLU A 490 8.41 -23.80 30.61
CA GLU A 490 7.31 -23.10 31.26
C GLU A 490 6.62 -22.16 30.26
N LEU A 491 5.30 -22.04 30.37
CA LEU A 491 4.57 -21.01 29.63
C LEU A 491 5.00 -19.62 30.12
N PRO A 492 4.97 -18.58 29.27
CA PRO A 492 5.33 -17.23 29.66
C PRO A 492 4.46 -16.74 30.83
N LYS A 493 5.00 -15.83 31.65
CA LYS A 493 4.28 -15.26 32.82
C LYS A 493 2.94 -14.61 32.47
N LYS A 494 2.84 -14.06 31.25
CA LYS A 494 1.61 -13.49 30.68
C LYS A 494 1.28 -14.26 29.38
N PRO A 495 0.68 -15.46 29.47
CA PRO A 495 0.38 -16.26 28.29
C PRO A 495 -0.75 -15.65 27.46
N LEU A 496 -1.66 -14.93 28.11
CA LEU A 496 -2.65 -14.08 27.46
C LEU A 496 -2.25 -12.62 27.64
N LEU A 497 -2.11 -11.88 26.55
CA LEU A 497 -1.98 -10.43 26.63
C LEU A 497 -3.38 -9.83 26.68
N LYS A 498 -3.62 -8.95 27.65
CA LYS A 498 -4.87 -8.20 27.80
C LYS A 498 -4.60 -6.72 27.85
N MET A 499 -5.46 -5.96 27.17
CA MET A 499 -5.38 -4.50 27.13
C MET A 499 -6.78 -3.90 27.20
N VAL A 500 -6.88 -2.69 27.75
CA VAL A 500 -8.14 -1.98 27.97
C VAL A 500 -8.05 -0.55 27.43
N LYS A 501 -9.16 -0.07 26.86
CA LYS A 501 -9.37 1.30 26.40
C LYS A 501 -10.65 1.82 27.07
N ASN A 502 -10.56 2.94 27.78
CA ASN A 502 -11.75 3.63 28.28
C ASN A 502 -12.40 4.38 27.11
N ILE A 503 -13.69 4.12 26.87
CA ILE A 503 -14.47 4.67 25.77
C ILE A 503 -15.58 5.62 26.26
N GLY A 504 -15.82 5.66 27.58
CA GLY A 504 -16.86 6.47 28.19
C GLY A 504 -18.27 5.96 27.89
N GLU A 505 -19.28 6.81 28.13
CA GLU A 505 -20.65 6.53 27.70
C GLU A 505 -20.75 6.67 26.18
N VAL A 506 -21.37 5.69 25.54
CA VAL A 506 -21.56 5.62 24.09
C VAL A 506 -23.06 5.59 23.81
N ASP A 507 -23.56 6.60 23.09
CA ASP A 507 -24.99 6.75 22.79
C ASP A 507 -25.55 5.60 21.90
N ASP A 508 -24.74 5.11 20.96
CA ASP A 508 -25.06 3.99 20.06
C ASP A 508 -23.87 3.04 19.99
N ILE A 509 -23.96 1.95 20.76
CA ILE A 509 -22.88 0.96 20.87
C ILE A 509 -22.61 0.24 19.54
N GLU A 510 -23.66 0.01 18.74
CA GLU A 510 -23.53 -0.64 17.43
C GLU A 510 -22.73 0.25 16.47
N GLU A 511 -23.04 1.56 16.43
CA GLU A 511 -22.31 2.53 15.61
C GLU A 511 -20.84 2.67 16.06
N TYR A 512 -20.59 2.74 17.37
CA TYR A 512 -19.22 2.78 17.89
C TYR A 512 -18.42 1.53 17.51
N VAL A 513 -18.98 0.33 17.69
CA VAL A 513 -18.31 -0.92 17.33
C VAL A 513 -18.04 -0.98 15.83
N GLU A 514 -18.97 -0.52 14.98
CA GLU A 514 -18.76 -0.40 13.53
C GLU A 514 -17.57 0.52 13.21
N GLU A 515 -17.49 1.70 13.81
CA GLU A 515 -16.40 2.65 13.59
C GLU A 515 -15.06 2.12 14.11
N PHE A 516 -15.05 1.54 15.30
CA PHE A 516 -13.86 0.94 15.90
C PHE A 516 -13.33 -0.20 15.04
N ILE A 517 -14.17 -1.11 14.53
CA ILE A 517 -13.72 -2.20 13.67
C ILE A 517 -13.08 -1.65 12.39
N VAL A 518 -13.58 -0.54 11.84
CA VAL A 518 -12.98 0.09 10.66
C VAL A 518 -11.61 0.68 10.98
N GLU A 519 -11.50 1.41 12.09
CA GLU A 519 -10.24 1.95 12.57
C GLU A 519 -9.22 0.84 12.83
N HIS A 520 -9.62 -0.18 13.60
CA HIS A 520 -8.84 -1.37 13.89
C HIS A 520 -8.36 -2.07 12.61
N ASN A 521 -9.28 -2.46 11.72
CA ASN A 521 -8.93 -3.19 10.50
C ASN A 521 -8.05 -2.35 9.59
N GLY A 522 -8.35 -1.06 9.44
CA GLY A 522 -7.54 -0.13 8.65
C GLY A 522 -6.11 -0.04 9.17
N LEU A 523 -5.94 0.04 10.50
CA LEU A 523 -4.62 0.16 11.11
C LEU A 523 -3.81 -1.14 11.06
N PHE A 524 -4.45 -2.29 11.28
CA PHE A 524 -3.80 -3.59 11.14
C PHE A 524 -3.39 -3.87 9.68
N VAL A 525 -4.25 -3.53 8.71
CA VAL A 525 -3.93 -3.64 7.28
C VAL A 525 -2.78 -2.71 6.87
N LYS A 526 -2.76 -1.47 7.38
CA LYS A 526 -1.64 -0.54 7.18
C LYS A 526 -0.31 -1.12 7.67
N ASN A 527 -0.35 -1.98 8.68
CA ASN A 527 0.79 -2.72 9.22
C ASN A 527 0.91 -4.16 8.67
N LYS A 528 0.35 -4.42 7.48
CA LYS A 528 0.42 -5.68 6.71
C LYS A 528 -0.23 -6.91 7.35
N PHE A 529 -1.08 -6.72 8.35
CA PHE A 529 -1.96 -7.79 8.81
C PHE A 529 -3.17 -7.91 7.87
N ILE A 530 -3.68 -9.13 7.76
CA ILE A 530 -4.91 -9.49 7.08
C ILE A 530 -5.89 -9.91 8.16
N ILE A 531 -7.13 -9.42 8.06
CA ILE A 531 -8.23 -9.95 8.86
C ILE A 531 -8.72 -11.21 8.14
N ALA A 532 -8.18 -12.37 8.53
CA ALA A 532 -8.42 -13.66 7.90
C ALA A 532 -9.76 -14.30 8.32
N GLY A 533 -10.44 -13.71 9.30
CA GLY A 533 -11.73 -14.14 9.81
C GLY A 533 -12.29 -13.12 10.79
N PHE A 534 -13.62 -13.13 10.93
CA PHE A 534 -14.34 -12.24 11.84
C PHE A 534 -15.58 -12.97 12.36
N LEU A 535 -15.83 -12.89 13.65
CA LEU A 535 -16.99 -13.48 14.32
C LEU A 535 -17.60 -12.43 15.26
N ASP A 536 -18.83 -12.00 14.98
CA ASP A 536 -19.58 -11.08 15.83
C ASP A 536 -20.45 -11.86 16.81
N VAL A 537 -19.90 -12.19 17.98
CA VAL A 537 -20.52 -13.13 18.92
C VAL A 537 -21.84 -12.58 19.45
N LYS A 538 -21.88 -11.29 19.81
CA LYS A 538 -23.12 -10.66 20.31
C LYS A 538 -24.21 -10.71 19.25
N PHE A 539 -23.88 -10.34 18.02
CA PHE A 539 -24.81 -10.40 16.90
C PHE A 539 -25.30 -11.83 16.62
N GLU A 540 -24.41 -12.82 16.63
CA GLU A 540 -24.80 -14.22 16.40
C GLU A 540 -25.75 -14.73 17.49
N TYR A 541 -25.58 -14.33 18.75
CA TYR A 541 -26.52 -14.68 19.81
C TYR A 541 -27.87 -13.96 19.71
N ASP A 542 -27.87 -12.70 19.29
CA ASP A 542 -29.10 -11.95 19.04
C ASP A 542 -29.88 -12.55 17.85
N ASP A 543 -29.22 -12.92 16.76
CA ASP A 543 -29.81 -13.64 15.61
C ASP A 543 -30.37 -15.03 16.02
N LEU A 544 -29.82 -15.64 17.06
CA LEU A 544 -30.25 -16.94 17.60
C LEU A 544 -31.27 -16.85 18.75
N GLU A 545 -31.66 -15.64 19.18
CA GLU A 545 -32.51 -15.39 20.34
C GLU A 545 -31.95 -16.03 21.64
N LEU A 546 -30.63 -15.96 21.84
CA LEU A 546 -29.95 -16.44 23.03
C LEU A 546 -29.47 -15.25 23.88
N ASP A 547 -29.85 -15.22 25.17
CA ASP A 547 -29.44 -14.12 26.05
C ASP A 547 -27.91 -14.02 26.14
N PHE A 548 -27.34 -12.84 26.06
CA PHE A 548 -25.90 -12.64 26.25
C PHE A 548 -25.68 -11.24 26.80
N GLU A 549 -26.28 -11.02 27.97
CA GLU A 549 -26.49 -9.69 28.55
C GLU A 549 -25.27 -9.19 29.34
N GLU A 550 -24.27 -10.02 29.58
CA GLU A 550 -23.04 -9.65 30.29
C GLU A 550 -22.18 -8.66 29.48
N TYR A 551 -22.45 -8.53 28.18
CA TYR A 551 -21.67 -7.73 27.25
C TYR A 551 -22.57 -6.84 26.39
N ASP A 552 -22.23 -5.55 26.28
CA ASP A 552 -22.85 -4.64 25.30
C ASP A 552 -22.36 -4.95 23.88
N ALA A 553 -21.14 -5.48 23.75
CA ALA A 553 -20.59 -5.99 22.51
C ALA A 553 -19.54 -7.09 22.78
N TYR A 554 -19.46 -8.07 21.88
CA TYR A 554 -18.40 -9.09 21.88
C TYR A 554 -18.14 -9.55 20.45
N TRP A 555 -16.89 -9.46 20.00
CA TRP A 555 -16.49 -9.97 18.69
C TRP A 555 -15.05 -10.47 18.68
N VAL A 556 -14.71 -11.29 17.70
CA VAL A 556 -13.38 -11.86 17.51
C VAL A 556 -12.89 -11.58 16.09
N SER A 557 -11.68 -11.04 15.98
CA SER A 557 -10.97 -10.84 14.72
C SER A 557 -9.80 -11.81 14.63
N SER A 558 -9.72 -12.56 13.53
CA SER A 558 -8.62 -13.48 13.26
C SER A 558 -7.52 -12.75 12.49
N LEU A 559 -6.44 -12.38 13.17
CA LEU A 559 -5.30 -11.74 12.53
C LEU A 559 -4.41 -12.76 11.84
N CYS A 560 -3.96 -12.43 10.64
CA CYS A 560 -2.94 -13.17 9.91
C CYS A 560 -1.89 -12.19 9.40
N HIS A 561 -0.62 -12.59 9.42
CA HIS A 561 0.45 -11.84 8.78
C HIS A 561 1.14 -12.78 7.79
N PHE A 562 0.91 -12.60 6.48
CA PHE A 562 1.22 -13.63 5.48
C PHE A 562 2.72 -13.94 5.38
N GLU A 563 3.58 -12.93 5.56
CA GLU A 563 5.03 -13.10 5.59
C GLU A 563 5.51 -13.83 6.84
N PHE A 564 4.85 -13.57 7.98
CA PHE A 564 5.12 -14.29 9.23
C PHE A 564 4.69 -15.76 9.10
N SER A 565 3.51 -15.98 8.52
CA SER A 565 2.97 -17.31 8.23
C SER A 565 3.91 -18.14 7.35
N ASN A 566 4.48 -17.56 6.29
CA ASN A 566 5.48 -18.22 5.45
C ASN A 566 6.78 -18.49 6.22
N ALA A 567 7.32 -17.47 6.88
CA ALA A 567 8.59 -17.55 7.61
C ALA A 567 8.56 -18.53 8.78
N VAL A 568 7.38 -18.93 9.27
CA VAL A 568 7.24 -19.94 10.34
C VAL A 568 6.81 -21.29 9.76
N PHE A 569 5.70 -21.35 9.03
CA PHE A 569 5.07 -22.62 8.67
C PHE A 569 5.70 -23.30 7.46
N ASN A 570 6.17 -22.49 6.49
CA ASN A 570 6.86 -22.99 5.30
C ASN A 570 8.38 -23.12 5.55
N HIS A 571 8.87 -22.81 6.76
CA HIS A 571 10.30 -22.78 7.09
C HIS A 571 10.56 -23.63 8.34
N GLY A 572 10.22 -24.92 8.23
CA GLY A 572 10.61 -25.95 9.21
C GLY A 572 9.65 -26.20 10.37
N ALA A 573 8.65 -25.32 10.61
CA ALA A 573 7.70 -25.46 11.71
C ALA A 573 6.21 -25.44 11.30
N PRO A 574 5.75 -26.28 10.35
CA PRO A 574 4.35 -26.29 9.93
C PRO A 574 3.38 -26.63 11.07
N HIS A 575 3.81 -27.38 12.08
CA HIS A 575 2.98 -27.69 13.26
C HIS A 575 2.66 -26.45 14.10
N ALA A 576 3.48 -25.39 14.05
CA ALA A 576 3.21 -24.14 14.75
C ALA A 576 1.93 -23.47 14.24
N ALA A 577 1.47 -23.80 13.02
CA ALA A 577 0.22 -23.29 12.47
C ALA A 577 -1.02 -23.70 13.25
N ALA A 578 -0.94 -24.64 14.20
CA ALA A 578 -2.04 -24.98 15.09
C ALA A 578 -2.44 -23.80 16.00
N PHE A 579 -1.54 -22.83 16.20
CA PHE A 579 -1.84 -21.57 16.90
C PHE A 579 -2.51 -20.50 16.02
N ALA A 580 -2.62 -20.72 14.71
CA ALA A 580 -3.37 -19.84 13.80
C ALA A 580 -4.88 -20.21 13.82
N PRO A 581 -5.80 -19.34 13.38
CA PRO A 581 -5.56 -17.91 13.24
C PRO A 581 -5.20 -17.28 14.59
N CYS A 582 -4.53 -16.14 14.57
CA CYS A 582 -4.30 -15.37 15.78
C CYS A 582 -5.62 -14.67 16.17
N SER A 583 -6.46 -15.37 16.93
CA SER A 583 -7.74 -14.85 17.40
C SER A 583 -7.54 -13.75 18.43
N VAL A 584 -7.98 -12.55 18.09
CA VAL A 584 -8.02 -11.39 18.97
C VAL A 584 -9.48 -11.10 19.30
N TYR A 585 -9.84 -11.29 20.56
CA TYR A 585 -11.20 -11.07 21.04
C TYR A 585 -11.32 -9.69 21.66
N PHE A 586 -12.48 -9.09 21.47
CA PHE A 586 -12.87 -7.79 21.98
C PHE A 586 -14.20 -7.91 22.69
N TYR A 587 -14.35 -7.21 23.80
CA TYR A 587 -15.61 -7.15 24.50
C TYR A 587 -15.77 -5.84 25.25
N ILE A 588 -17.02 -5.42 25.39
CA ILE A 588 -17.44 -4.30 26.22
C ILE A 588 -18.36 -4.91 27.27
N PRO A 589 -17.90 -5.06 28.53
CA PRO A 589 -18.78 -5.48 29.62
C PRO A 589 -19.96 -4.53 29.72
N LYS A 590 -21.13 -5.07 30.06
CA LYS A 590 -22.34 -4.28 30.16
C LYS A 590 -22.16 -3.07 31.08
N ASP A 591 -22.53 -1.90 30.56
CA ASP A 591 -22.53 -0.61 31.25
C ASP A 591 -21.14 -0.17 31.78
N SER A 592 -20.02 -0.72 31.27
CA SER A 592 -18.69 -0.41 31.80
C SER A 592 -18.05 0.85 31.22
N GLY A 593 -18.37 1.18 29.95
CA GLY A 593 -17.64 2.20 29.19
C GLY A 593 -16.17 1.84 28.96
N GLU A 594 -15.82 0.54 29.01
CA GLU A 594 -14.47 0.02 28.79
C GLU A 594 -14.48 -1.03 27.68
N LEU A 595 -13.66 -0.79 26.66
CA LEU A 595 -13.38 -1.74 25.59
C LEU A 595 -12.14 -2.55 25.96
N HIS A 596 -12.32 -3.85 26.14
CA HIS A 596 -11.25 -4.80 26.40
C HIS A 596 -10.84 -5.53 25.12
N VAL A 597 -9.56 -5.85 25.02
CA VAL A 597 -9.00 -6.70 23.97
C VAL A 597 -8.04 -7.71 24.59
N GLY A 598 -8.05 -8.95 24.09
CA GLY A 598 -7.06 -9.93 24.45
C GLY A 598 -6.71 -10.90 23.32
N TYR A 599 -5.54 -11.53 23.45
CA TYR A 599 -5.08 -12.58 22.54
C TYR A 599 -3.97 -13.44 23.16
N ALA A 600 -3.82 -14.67 22.68
CA ALA A 600 -2.72 -15.55 23.06
C ALA A 600 -1.38 -15.02 22.52
N SER A 601 -0.41 -14.78 23.40
CA SER A 601 0.85 -14.14 22.98
C SER A 601 1.72 -15.07 22.12
N VAL A 602 2.55 -14.47 21.26
CA VAL A 602 3.55 -15.19 20.46
C VAL A 602 4.60 -15.88 21.35
N ASP A 603 4.80 -15.43 22.58
CA ASP A 603 5.72 -16.07 23.52
C ASP A 603 5.30 -17.50 23.87
N ASN A 604 3.99 -17.82 23.80
CA ASN A 604 3.54 -19.21 23.92
C ASN A 604 4.11 -20.07 22.79
N TRP A 605 4.20 -19.54 21.58
CA TRP A 605 4.74 -20.28 20.43
C TRP A 605 6.22 -20.55 20.64
N LEU A 606 6.96 -19.51 21.07
CA LEU A 606 8.40 -19.61 21.36
C LEU A 606 8.68 -20.62 22.47
N ALA A 607 7.83 -20.67 23.50
CA ALA A 607 7.98 -21.62 24.60
C ALA A 607 7.65 -23.07 24.20
N THR A 608 6.68 -23.30 23.31
CA THR A 608 6.15 -24.66 23.09
C THR A 608 6.57 -25.33 21.79
N THR A 609 6.84 -24.58 20.72
CA THR A 609 6.98 -25.16 19.37
C THR A 609 8.36 -25.77 19.10
N GLY A 610 9.35 -25.44 19.94
CA GLY A 610 10.73 -25.89 19.78
C GLY A 610 11.51 -25.18 18.67
N ILE A 611 11.00 -24.06 18.15
CA ILE A 611 11.70 -23.19 17.19
C ILE A 611 12.98 -22.64 17.84
N THR A 612 14.12 -22.80 17.15
CA THR A 612 15.44 -22.37 17.65
C THR A 612 16.17 -21.41 16.70
N ASP A 613 15.65 -21.20 15.49
CA ASP A 613 16.27 -20.29 14.53
C ASP A 613 16.20 -18.85 15.04
N VAL A 614 17.36 -18.19 15.14
CA VAL A 614 17.48 -16.90 15.83
C VAL A 614 16.77 -15.79 15.07
N ASP A 615 16.86 -15.81 13.74
CA ASP A 615 16.23 -14.81 12.87
C ASP A 615 14.71 -14.99 12.85
N GLN A 616 14.24 -16.25 12.80
CA GLN A 616 12.83 -16.60 12.95
C GLN A 616 12.28 -16.12 14.30
N ILE A 617 12.99 -16.39 15.41
CA ILE A 617 12.58 -15.93 16.75
C ILE A 617 12.55 -14.40 16.84
N ALA A 618 13.57 -13.71 16.30
CA ALA A 618 13.63 -12.26 16.30
C ALA A 618 12.44 -11.67 15.53
N TYR A 619 12.13 -12.24 14.36
CA TYR A 619 10.99 -11.82 13.56
C TYR A 619 9.65 -12.08 14.27
N MET A 620 9.49 -13.25 14.91
CA MET A 620 8.30 -13.56 15.69
C MET A 620 8.08 -12.55 16.83
N LYS A 621 9.15 -12.14 17.52
CA LYS A 621 9.10 -11.11 18.57
C LYS A 621 8.76 -9.73 18.03
N GLU A 622 9.31 -9.34 16.88
CA GLU A 622 8.96 -8.05 16.26
C GLU A 622 7.49 -7.99 15.82
N ILE A 623 6.97 -9.08 15.25
CA ILE A 623 5.54 -9.18 14.93
C ILE A 623 4.70 -9.04 16.21
N SER A 624 5.06 -9.73 17.29
CA SER A 624 4.39 -9.56 18.59
C SER A 624 4.42 -8.11 19.09
N ALA A 625 5.58 -7.46 19.06
CA ALA A 625 5.75 -6.06 19.46
C ALA A 625 4.93 -5.10 18.58
N SER A 626 4.82 -5.39 17.28
CA SER A 626 4.03 -4.59 16.34
C SER A 626 2.54 -4.62 16.68
N VAL A 627 1.98 -5.78 17.06
CA VAL A 627 0.57 -5.91 17.47
C VAL A 627 0.31 -5.04 18.71
N ILE A 628 1.20 -5.10 19.71
CA ILE A 628 1.09 -4.27 20.92
C ILE A 628 1.14 -2.78 20.59
N ARG A 629 2.06 -2.36 19.72
CA ARG A 629 2.20 -0.97 19.28
C ARG A 629 0.95 -0.46 18.57
N ILE A 630 0.35 -1.28 17.70
CA ILE A 630 -0.89 -0.97 17.00
C ILE A 630 -2.05 -0.79 17.99
N PHE A 631 -2.19 -1.69 18.99
CA PHE A 631 -3.23 -1.52 20.01
C PHE A 631 -3.02 -0.29 20.87
N LYS A 632 -1.77 0.06 21.20
CA LYS A 632 -1.46 1.33 21.88
C LYS A 632 -1.84 2.55 21.04
N GLU A 633 -1.63 2.50 19.72
CA GLU A 633 -2.07 3.55 18.78
C GLU A 633 -3.61 3.67 18.74
N LEU A 634 -4.34 2.55 18.85
CA LEU A 634 -5.81 2.54 18.99
C LEU A 634 -6.30 3.02 20.37
N GLY A 635 -5.39 3.38 21.29
CA GLY A 635 -5.70 3.93 22.60
C GLY A 635 -5.79 2.91 23.74
N PHE A 636 -5.40 1.65 23.50
CA PHE A 636 -5.38 0.63 24.55
C PHE A 636 -4.14 0.73 25.45
N LYS A 637 -4.31 0.31 26.70
CA LYS A 637 -3.23 0.16 27.69
C LYS A 637 -3.20 -1.28 28.18
N ILE A 638 -2.01 -1.80 28.48
CA ILE A 638 -1.87 -3.17 29.00
C ILE A 638 -2.53 -3.25 30.38
N GLU A 639 -3.37 -4.27 30.58
CA GLU A 639 -4.01 -4.50 31.88
C GLU A 639 -2.96 -4.86 32.94
N GLY A 640 -3.07 -4.26 34.14
CA GLY A 640 -2.17 -4.49 35.25
C GLY A 640 -0.82 -3.76 35.20
N GLU A 641 -0.61 -2.83 34.26
CA GLU A 641 0.43 -1.81 34.40
C GLU A 641 -0.15 -0.61 35.17
N GLU A 642 0.39 -0.29 36.35
CA GLU A 642 -0.02 0.90 37.10
C GLU A 642 0.23 2.17 36.27
N SER A 643 -0.80 2.99 36.14
CA SER A 643 -0.68 4.31 35.51
C SER A 643 0.30 5.16 36.33
N THR A 644 1.44 5.53 35.75
CA THR A 644 2.07 6.78 36.17
C THR A 644 1.17 7.90 35.64
N PRO A 645 0.56 8.73 36.51
CA PRO A 645 -0.25 9.83 36.03
C PRO A 645 0.69 10.82 35.33
N VAL A 646 0.43 11.12 34.06
CA VAL A 646 0.97 12.34 33.45
C VAL A 646 0.14 13.49 34.02
N THR A 647 0.49 13.93 35.22
CA THR A 647 -0.01 15.18 35.78
C THR A 647 0.53 16.32 34.91
N LYS A 648 -0.39 17.01 34.23
CA LYS A 648 -0.16 18.39 33.79
C LYS A 648 -0.05 19.24 35.06
N GLU A 649 1.17 19.51 35.51
CA GLU A 649 1.43 20.65 36.40
C GLU A 649 2.76 21.29 36.04
N VAL A 650 2.65 22.41 35.31
CA VAL A 650 3.64 23.48 35.37
C VAL A 650 3.46 24.13 36.74
N VAL A 651 4.47 24.10 37.60
CA VAL A 651 5.02 25.28 38.29
C VAL A 651 6.21 24.85 39.18
N ALA A 652 7.26 25.64 39.02
CA ALA A 652 8.53 25.72 39.71
C ALA A 652 8.57 25.35 41.20
N GLN A 653 9.69 24.75 41.60
CA GLN A 653 10.42 25.11 42.81
C GLN A 653 11.93 24.94 42.59
N GLU A 654 12.63 26.06 42.43
CA GLU A 654 14.00 26.21 42.95
C GLU A 654 13.92 27.05 44.22
N ALA A 655 14.48 26.53 45.30
CA ALA A 655 15.06 27.26 46.44
C ALA A 655 16.00 26.23 47.11
N VAL A 656 17.26 26.50 47.47
CA VAL A 656 17.83 27.68 48.12
C VAL A 656 19.34 27.67 47.89
N THR A 657 19.94 28.80 47.50
CA THR A 657 21.10 29.33 48.23
C THR A 657 21.18 30.86 48.08
N LYS A 658 21.07 31.55 49.23
CA LYS A 658 21.23 32.99 49.40
C LYS A 658 22.71 33.40 49.30
N VAL A 659 22.98 34.53 48.65
CA VAL A 659 23.96 35.54 49.11
C VAL A 659 23.40 36.94 48.76
N GLU A 660 23.34 37.81 49.78
CA GLU A 660 23.02 39.26 49.76
C GLU A 660 24.08 40.03 48.92
N THR A 661 23.99 41.27 48.43
CA THR A 661 23.22 42.51 48.66
C THR A 661 23.58 43.36 47.41
N THR A 662 22.78 44.28 46.87
CA THR A 662 22.70 45.70 47.29
C THR A 662 21.77 46.43 46.30
N GLN A 663 20.97 47.36 46.81
CA GLN A 663 20.01 48.23 46.13
C GLN A 663 20.70 49.31 45.26
N VAL A 664 20.04 49.81 44.19
CA VAL A 664 19.73 51.25 43.98
C VAL A 664 18.53 51.40 43.02
N LYS A 665 17.55 52.20 43.44
CA LYS A 665 16.40 52.71 42.65
C LYS A 665 16.83 53.84 41.70
N ALA A 666 16.25 53.92 40.51
CA ALA A 666 15.95 55.20 39.87
C ALA A 666 14.67 55.13 39.03
N VAL A 667 13.88 56.20 39.17
CA VAL A 667 12.54 56.46 38.65
C VAL A 667 12.65 57.19 37.29
N VAL A 668 11.64 57.09 36.41
CA VAL A 668 10.89 58.23 35.80
C VAL A 668 10.10 57.81 34.55
N LYS A 669 8.77 57.95 34.70
CA LYS A 669 7.68 58.42 33.81
C LYS A 669 7.59 58.06 32.33
N GLU A 670 6.39 57.55 32.00
CA GLU A 670 5.67 57.70 30.74
C GLU A 670 5.34 59.16 30.40
N GLU A 671 5.38 59.50 29.11
CA GLU A 671 4.49 60.51 28.52
C GLU A 671 4.09 60.13 27.09
N LYS A 672 2.81 60.36 26.77
CA LYS A 672 2.10 60.02 25.52
C LYS A 672 2.24 61.15 24.46
N ILE A 673 1.98 60.81 23.19
CA ILE A 673 0.95 61.40 22.26
C ILE A 673 1.41 61.52 20.78
N LYS A 674 0.64 60.84 19.92
CA LYS A 674 0.14 61.09 18.53
C LYS A 674 1.02 61.66 17.39
N LYS A 675 1.14 60.83 16.34
CA LYS A 675 0.63 60.96 14.94
C LYS A 675 0.37 62.38 14.37
N GLU A 676 1.06 62.72 13.28
CA GLU A 676 0.46 63.26 12.04
C GLU A 676 1.42 63.23 10.83
N GLU A 677 0.81 63.27 9.65
CA GLU A 677 1.28 62.92 8.30
C GLU A 677 2.11 64.01 7.61
N SER A 678 2.94 63.63 6.63
CA SER A 678 3.13 64.46 5.42
C SER A 678 3.48 63.60 4.20
N LEU A 679 2.66 63.78 3.16
CA LEU A 679 2.81 63.29 1.79
C LEU A 679 3.80 64.18 1.02
N VAL A 680 4.72 63.58 0.27
CA VAL A 680 5.32 64.21 -0.91
C VAL A 680 5.41 63.18 -2.04
N SER A 681 4.73 63.50 -3.14
CA SER A 681 4.68 62.81 -4.43
C SER A 681 5.86 63.21 -5.33
N ILE A 682 6.48 62.27 -6.06
CA ILE A 682 7.23 62.57 -7.29
C ILE A 682 6.93 61.52 -8.36
N ALA A 683 6.71 62.02 -9.57
CA ALA A 683 6.12 61.38 -10.74
C ALA A 683 7.07 60.46 -11.55
N ILE A 684 6.44 59.53 -12.27
CA ILE A 684 7.01 58.57 -13.23
C ILE A 684 7.22 59.26 -14.59
N PRO A 685 8.38 59.12 -15.26
CA PRO A 685 8.52 59.36 -16.69
C PRO A 685 8.38 58.06 -17.50
N ALA A 686 7.68 58.17 -18.63
CA ALA A 686 7.41 57.10 -19.58
C ALA A 686 8.59 56.76 -20.53
N VAL A 687 8.50 55.54 -21.04
CA VAL A 687 9.42 54.74 -21.87
C VAL A 687 9.74 55.32 -23.25
N PRO A 688 10.97 55.12 -23.79
CA PRO A 688 11.22 55.07 -25.23
C PRO A 688 11.26 53.62 -25.75
N LYS A 689 10.45 53.34 -26.77
CA LYS A 689 10.42 52.08 -27.55
C LYS A 689 11.65 51.98 -28.46
N VAL A 690 12.27 50.78 -28.52
CA VAL A 690 13.17 50.39 -29.62
C VAL A 690 12.79 48.98 -30.10
N ASN A 691 12.60 48.87 -31.42
CA ASN A 691 12.27 47.65 -32.15
C ASN A 691 13.50 46.74 -32.31
N VAL A 692 13.35 45.43 -32.07
CA VAL A 692 14.25 44.41 -32.63
C VAL A 692 13.40 43.26 -33.20
N SER A 693 13.64 42.96 -34.47
CA SER A 693 12.97 41.94 -35.29
C SER A 693 13.48 40.53 -34.99
N VAL A 694 12.57 39.57 -34.84
CA VAL A 694 12.86 38.13 -34.69
C VAL A 694 12.92 37.46 -36.07
N PRO A 695 13.94 36.66 -36.41
CA PRO A 695 14.00 35.91 -37.68
C PRO A 695 13.02 34.73 -37.71
N THR A 696 12.37 34.55 -38.87
CA THR A 696 11.49 33.42 -39.21
C THR A 696 12.24 32.13 -39.53
N VAL A 697 11.68 31.01 -39.06
CA VAL A 697 12.13 29.61 -39.23
C VAL A 697 12.10 29.16 -40.71
N PRO A 698 13.10 28.41 -41.21
CA PRO A 698 13.11 27.90 -42.59
C PRO A 698 12.05 26.82 -42.86
N LYS A 699 11.46 26.86 -44.06
CA LYS A 699 10.58 25.82 -44.63
C LYS A 699 11.38 24.57 -45.03
N ALA A 700 10.82 23.39 -44.75
CA ALA A 700 11.31 22.11 -45.22
C ALA A 700 11.35 22.02 -46.76
N ILE A 701 12.43 21.42 -47.26
CA ILE A 701 12.76 21.22 -48.67
C ILE A 701 11.88 20.11 -49.25
N LYS A 702 11.26 20.37 -50.41
CA LYS A 702 10.60 19.34 -51.24
C LYS A 702 11.59 18.86 -52.31
N LEU A 703 11.98 17.59 -52.27
CA LEU A 703 12.77 16.94 -53.32
C LEU A 703 11.82 16.29 -54.34
N ASN A 704 11.81 16.85 -55.55
CA ASN A 704 11.18 16.28 -56.74
C ASN A 704 12.27 15.67 -57.61
N VAL A 705 12.15 14.39 -57.99
CA VAL A 705 12.97 13.79 -59.04
C VAL A 705 12.06 13.00 -59.98
N HIS A 706 12.01 13.42 -61.25
CA HIS A 706 11.37 12.75 -62.40
C HIS A 706 9.84 12.67 -62.48
N GLY A 707 9.14 13.72 -62.04
CA GLY A 707 7.87 14.11 -62.69
C GLY A 707 6.65 13.17 -62.51
N GLN A 708 6.60 12.31 -61.50
CA GLN A 708 5.39 11.57 -61.16
C GLN A 708 5.08 11.63 -59.65
N GLU A 709 3.83 11.96 -59.34
CA GLU A 709 3.20 11.81 -58.02
C GLU A 709 2.86 10.31 -57.84
N LEU A 710 3.45 9.63 -56.84
CA LEU A 710 3.15 8.22 -56.56
C LEU A 710 2.19 8.09 -55.38
N LYS A 711 0.93 7.76 -55.70
CA LYS A 711 -0.03 7.14 -54.78
C LYS A 711 0.19 5.62 -54.73
N SER A 712 0.22 5.08 -53.50
CA SER A 712 -0.13 3.71 -53.07
C SER A 712 0.12 2.50 -53.99
N ILE A 713 0.98 1.59 -53.54
CA ILE A 713 0.83 0.14 -53.77
C ILE A 713 1.12 -0.57 -52.43
N GLU A 714 0.09 -1.23 -51.89
CA GLU A 714 0.21 -2.23 -50.82
C GLU A 714 0.84 -3.53 -51.35
N THR A 715 1.40 -4.30 -50.41
CA THR A 715 1.79 -5.73 -50.46
C THR A 715 3.23 -6.08 -50.86
N SER A 716 4.11 -6.19 -49.84
CA SER A 716 4.82 -7.43 -49.54
C SER A 716 5.62 -7.31 -48.23
N ILE A 717 5.18 -8.05 -47.20
CA ILE A 717 5.94 -8.54 -46.04
C ILE A 717 6.77 -7.48 -45.29
N ASP A 718 6.11 -6.73 -44.40
CA ASP A 718 6.78 -6.20 -43.22
C ASP A 718 6.29 -7.00 -41.99
N ARG A 719 7.21 -7.72 -41.35
CA ARG A 719 7.01 -8.47 -40.11
C ARG A 719 7.55 -7.68 -38.90
N SER A 720 7.47 -6.36 -38.93
CA SER A 720 7.71 -5.55 -37.74
C SER A 720 6.50 -5.64 -36.79
N ILE A 721 6.73 -6.23 -35.63
CA ILE A 721 5.85 -6.14 -34.47
C ILE A 721 5.79 -4.66 -34.09
N LYS A 722 4.61 -4.05 -34.19
CA LYS A 722 4.39 -2.68 -33.71
C LYS A 722 4.31 -2.72 -32.19
N TYR A 723 5.42 -2.35 -31.55
CA TYR A 723 5.55 -2.14 -30.11
C TYR A 723 4.35 -1.36 -29.56
N SER A 724 3.58 -2.00 -28.69
CA SER A 724 2.49 -1.34 -27.99
C SER A 724 3.07 -0.59 -26.81
N LYS A 725 3.13 0.75 -26.92
CA LYS A 725 3.36 1.68 -25.82
C LYS A 725 2.51 1.27 -24.61
N ARG A 726 3.13 0.77 -23.55
CA ARG A 726 2.43 0.44 -22.30
C ARG A 726 3.14 1.12 -21.14
N VAL A 727 2.26 1.64 -20.32
CA VAL A 727 2.46 2.37 -19.08
C VAL A 727 1.45 1.69 -18.14
N PRO A 728 1.67 1.63 -16.83
CA PRO A 728 0.78 0.99 -15.88
C PRO A 728 -0.71 1.31 -16.12
N PRO A 729 -1.65 0.39 -15.79
CA PRO A 729 -3.03 0.39 -16.29
C PRO A 729 -3.85 1.69 -16.08
N ASN A 730 -3.36 2.62 -15.25
CA ASN A 730 -3.97 3.90 -14.89
C ASN A 730 -3.01 5.11 -14.93
N TYR A 731 -1.84 5.04 -15.57
CA TYR A 731 -0.93 6.19 -15.64
C TYR A 731 -1.53 7.31 -16.52
N LEU A 732 -1.59 8.51 -15.94
CA LEU A 732 -1.87 9.78 -16.63
C LEU A 732 -0.54 10.51 -16.80
N THR A 733 -0.29 11.06 -17.99
CA THR A 733 0.82 12.01 -18.21
C THR A 733 0.69 13.19 -17.25
N SER A 734 1.78 13.87 -16.92
CA SER A 734 1.76 15.08 -16.09
C SER A 734 0.81 16.16 -16.66
N ALA A 735 0.70 16.25 -17.98
CA ALA A 735 -0.24 17.13 -18.68
C ALA A 735 -1.72 16.73 -18.48
N GLU A 736 -2.02 15.44 -18.35
CA GLU A 736 -3.36 14.92 -18.06
C GLU A 736 -3.71 14.97 -16.57
N ARG A 737 -2.69 14.95 -15.69
CA ARG A 737 -2.83 14.94 -14.23
C ARG A 737 -3.05 16.34 -13.64
N TYR A 738 -2.51 17.38 -14.28
CA TYR A 738 -2.46 18.74 -13.71
C TYR A 738 -3.06 19.86 -14.59
N ASN A 739 -3.81 19.52 -15.64
CA ASN A 739 -4.48 20.56 -16.45
C ASN A 739 -5.65 21.22 -15.70
N LYS A 740 -5.86 22.51 -15.98
CA LYS A 740 -6.74 23.45 -15.27
C LYS A 740 -8.07 22.83 -14.78
N GLY A 741 -8.25 22.76 -13.46
CA GLY A 741 -9.56 22.71 -12.80
C GLY A 741 -10.17 21.34 -12.51
N GLY A 742 -9.54 20.22 -12.85
CA GLY A 742 -10.07 18.89 -12.47
C GLY A 742 -11.36 18.46 -13.17
N GLU A 743 -11.77 19.15 -14.25
CA GLU A 743 -12.99 18.84 -15.02
C GLU A 743 -12.81 17.74 -16.09
N GLY A 744 -11.62 17.14 -16.17
CA GLY A 744 -11.25 16.22 -17.23
C GLY A 744 -10.91 16.97 -18.52
N ALA A 745 -9.82 16.56 -19.16
CA ALA A 745 -9.48 17.11 -20.47
C ALA A 745 -10.48 16.58 -21.51
N SER A 746 -11.27 17.47 -22.13
CA SER A 746 -11.91 17.17 -23.42
C SER A 746 -10.81 17.16 -24.49
N LEU A 747 -10.04 16.08 -24.56
CA LEU A 747 -9.06 15.87 -25.63
C LEU A 747 -9.64 14.98 -26.72
N SER A 748 -10.75 15.43 -27.31
CA SER A 748 -11.02 15.19 -28.72
C SER A 748 -12.01 16.20 -29.27
N HIS A 749 -11.60 16.89 -30.33
CA HIS A 749 -12.52 17.41 -31.36
C HIS A 749 -12.96 16.24 -32.27
N SER A 750 -13.20 15.04 -31.72
CA SER A 750 -13.61 13.88 -32.52
C SER A 750 -15.13 13.88 -32.67
N ASP A 751 -15.61 13.61 -33.87
CA ASP A 751 -17.04 13.49 -34.21
C ASP A 751 -17.70 12.22 -33.61
N ILE A 752 -17.18 11.70 -32.50
CA ILE A 752 -17.58 10.41 -31.90
C ILE A 752 -18.69 10.65 -30.86
N MET A 753 -19.75 9.83 -30.90
CA MET A 753 -20.88 9.95 -29.97
C MET A 753 -20.45 9.73 -28.52
N VAL A 754 -20.99 10.51 -27.58
CA VAL A 754 -20.73 10.35 -26.14
C VAL A 754 -21.08 8.92 -25.71
N GLY A 755 -20.17 8.28 -24.94
CA GLY A 755 -20.26 6.88 -24.52
C GLY A 755 -19.61 5.87 -25.47
N GLU A 756 -19.25 6.25 -26.70
CA GLU A 756 -18.53 5.36 -27.61
C GLU A 756 -17.03 5.25 -27.26
N VAL A 757 -16.37 4.29 -27.93
CA VAL A 757 -14.94 4.05 -27.79
C VAL A 757 -14.17 5.17 -28.48
N ASP A 758 -13.37 5.91 -27.72
CA ASP A 758 -12.49 6.97 -28.21
C ASP A 758 -11.04 6.59 -27.92
N LYS A 759 -10.20 6.57 -28.95
CA LYS A 759 -8.77 6.17 -28.87
C LYS A 759 -8.55 4.85 -28.12
N GLY A 760 -9.42 3.85 -28.36
CA GLY A 760 -9.34 2.53 -27.73
C GLY A 760 -9.77 2.47 -26.26
N ARG A 761 -10.20 3.59 -25.68
CA ARG A 761 -10.73 3.68 -24.31
C ARG A 761 -12.23 3.94 -24.33
N ILE A 762 -12.91 3.57 -23.25
CA ILE A 762 -14.35 3.76 -23.08
C ILE A 762 -14.65 4.26 -21.67
N SER A 763 -15.65 5.12 -21.52
CA SER A 763 -16.14 5.59 -20.22
C SER A 763 -17.03 4.56 -19.55
N THR A 764 -16.92 4.41 -18.23
CA THR A 764 -17.79 3.54 -17.44
C THR A 764 -19.19 4.14 -17.27
N TYR A 765 -19.27 5.47 -17.19
CA TYR A 765 -20.52 6.20 -16.97
C TYR A 765 -20.71 7.36 -17.96
N LEU A 766 -21.97 7.65 -18.23
CA LEU A 766 -22.44 8.91 -18.79
C LEU A 766 -22.79 9.83 -17.62
N ARG A 767 -22.34 11.09 -17.64
CA ARG A 767 -22.57 12.07 -16.57
C ARG A 767 -23.33 13.27 -17.11
N THR A 768 -24.25 13.79 -16.32
CA THR A 768 -24.99 15.03 -16.60
C THR A 768 -25.25 15.79 -15.31
N GLU A 769 -25.67 17.05 -15.43
CA GLU A 769 -26.10 17.89 -14.31
C GLU A 769 -27.18 17.21 -13.45
N LEU A 770 -27.25 17.62 -12.19
CA LEU A 770 -28.26 17.12 -11.26
C LEU A 770 -29.67 17.31 -11.80
N MET A 771 -30.49 16.26 -11.72
CA MET A 771 -31.93 16.31 -11.97
C MET A 771 -32.69 15.55 -10.89
N SER A 772 -33.99 15.83 -10.76
CA SER A 772 -34.84 15.16 -9.79
C SER A 772 -35.11 13.69 -10.16
N VAL A 773 -35.50 12.88 -9.16
CA VAL A 773 -35.92 11.49 -9.36
C VAL A 773 -37.07 11.39 -10.38
N GLU A 774 -38.05 12.29 -10.30
CA GLU A 774 -39.20 12.26 -11.21
C GLU A 774 -38.84 12.65 -12.64
N GLU A 775 -37.93 13.63 -12.81
CA GLU A 775 -37.42 13.99 -14.13
C GLU A 775 -36.64 12.82 -14.76
N ALA A 776 -35.73 12.20 -14.00
CA ALA A 776 -34.96 11.04 -14.47
C ALA A 776 -35.88 9.87 -14.86
N LYS A 777 -36.92 9.60 -14.06
CA LYS A 777 -37.92 8.57 -14.38
C LYS A 777 -38.68 8.89 -15.67
N SER A 778 -39.06 10.15 -15.88
CA SER A 778 -39.75 10.57 -17.10
C SER A 778 -38.87 10.37 -18.33
N LYS A 779 -37.61 10.80 -18.27
CA LYS A 779 -36.64 10.63 -19.37
C LYS A 779 -36.41 9.16 -19.68
N LEU A 780 -36.17 8.32 -18.68
CA LEU A 780 -36.00 6.88 -18.90
C LEU A 780 -37.22 6.26 -19.60
N LYS A 781 -38.45 6.61 -19.20
CA LYS A 781 -39.67 6.12 -19.85
C LYS A 781 -39.81 6.62 -21.29
N ASN A 782 -39.53 7.90 -21.54
CA ASN A 782 -39.55 8.49 -22.88
C ASN A 782 -38.56 7.81 -23.84
N ALA A 783 -37.38 7.44 -23.32
CA ALA A 783 -36.37 6.68 -24.05
C ALA A 783 -36.70 5.17 -24.19
N GLY A 784 -37.90 4.73 -23.79
CA GLY A 784 -38.38 3.35 -23.96
C GLY A 784 -37.92 2.38 -22.87
N PHE A 785 -37.40 2.86 -21.74
CA PHE A 785 -36.98 1.99 -20.63
C PHE A 785 -38.10 1.76 -19.62
N LYS A 786 -38.14 0.54 -19.07
CA LYS A 786 -38.98 0.15 -17.93
C LYS A 786 -38.17 0.29 -16.65
N ILE A 787 -38.68 1.08 -15.71
CA ILE A 787 -38.09 1.20 -14.36
C ILE A 787 -38.55 0.01 -13.51
N LEU A 788 -37.60 -0.66 -12.87
CA LEU A 788 -37.84 -1.81 -11.99
C LEU A 788 -37.93 -1.39 -10.53
N THR A 789 -37.05 -0.49 -10.09
CA THR A 789 -37.07 0.05 -8.73
C THR A 789 -36.39 1.40 -8.62
N VAL A 790 -36.80 2.17 -7.61
CA VAL A 790 -36.14 3.40 -7.17
C VAL A 790 -35.70 3.16 -5.73
N PHE A 791 -34.40 3.07 -5.52
CA PHE A 791 -33.80 2.58 -4.28
C PHE A 791 -32.93 3.67 -3.64
N PRO A 792 -33.36 4.27 -2.51
CA PRO A 792 -32.54 5.18 -1.73
C PRO A 792 -31.37 4.44 -1.08
N LEU A 793 -30.17 4.95 -1.27
CA LEU A 793 -28.92 4.41 -0.72
C LEU A 793 -28.59 5.02 0.65
N ASP A 794 -29.19 6.16 0.98
CA ASP A 794 -29.02 6.85 2.25
C ASP A 794 -30.38 7.24 2.87
N LYS A 795 -30.41 7.39 4.19
CA LYS A 795 -31.63 7.79 4.93
C LYS A 795 -32.19 9.14 4.46
N LYS A 796 -31.31 10.06 4.03
CA LYS A 796 -31.66 11.41 3.58
C LYS A 796 -32.10 11.45 2.11
N LYS A 797 -32.08 10.32 1.40
CA LYS A 797 -32.43 10.16 -0.03
C LYS A 797 -31.62 11.06 -0.97
N LYS A 798 -30.46 11.54 -0.54
CA LYS A 798 -29.54 12.35 -1.36
C LYS A 798 -28.80 11.50 -2.40
N LEU A 799 -28.79 10.19 -2.20
CA LEU A 799 -28.15 9.22 -3.06
C LEU A 799 -29.20 8.17 -3.44
N THR A 800 -29.69 8.24 -4.68
CA THR A 800 -30.80 7.38 -5.14
C THR A 800 -30.42 6.63 -6.40
N SER A 801 -30.53 5.30 -6.37
CA SER A 801 -30.33 4.43 -7.52
C SER A 801 -31.66 4.11 -8.19
N ILE A 802 -31.71 4.25 -9.51
CA ILE A 802 -32.84 3.83 -10.35
C ILE A 802 -32.37 2.67 -11.20
N VAL A 803 -32.98 1.50 -11.02
CA VAL A 803 -32.70 0.31 -11.82
C VAL A 803 -33.74 0.22 -12.93
N PHE A 804 -33.28 0.09 -14.17
CA PHE A 804 -34.15 0.06 -15.34
C PHE A 804 -33.69 -1.00 -16.35
N THR A 805 -34.62 -1.39 -17.23
CA THR A 805 -34.43 -2.42 -18.26
C THR A 805 -35.10 -1.99 -19.58
N SER A 806 -34.85 -2.74 -20.65
CA SER A 806 -35.50 -2.64 -21.95
C SER A 806 -35.58 -4.02 -22.59
N ASP A 807 -36.41 -4.17 -23.62
CA ASP A 807 -36.52 -5.44 -24.35
C ASP A 807 -35.19 -5.83 -25.01
N GLU A 808 -34.41 -4.86 -25.50
CA GLU A 808 -33.08 -5.09 -26.07
C GLU A 808 -32.09 -5.57 -25.01
N LEU A 809 -32.08 -4.96 -23.81
CA LEU A 809 -31.23 -5.41 -22.69
C LEU A 809 -31.55 -6.83 -22.27
N GLN A 810 -32.85 -7.15 -22.14
CA GLN A 810 -33.29 -8.50 -21.77
C GLN A 810 -32.89 -9.51 -22.83
N LYS A 811 -33.10 -9.20 -24.12
CA LYS A 811 -32.71 -10.06 -25.24
C LYS A 811 -31.20 -10.34 -25.26
N MET A 812 -30.37 -9.32 -25.05
CA MET A 812 -28.90 -9.48 -24.98
C MET A 812 -28.46 -10.35 -23.79
N SER A 813 -29.27 -10.44 -22.73
CA SER A 813 -28.94 -11.15 -21.49
C SER A 813 -29.39 -12.62 -21.43
N LEU A 814 -30.06 -13.15 -22.47
CA LEU A 814 -30.67 -14.50 -22.48
C LEU A 814 -29.66 -15.67 -22.53
N LYS A 815 -28.36 -15.38 -22.68
CA LYS A 815 -27.31 -16.42 -22.62
C LYS A 815 -27.05 -16.83 -21.18
N GLU A 816 -26.67 -18.09 -21.00
CA GLU A 816 -26.36 -18.65 -19.68
C GLU A 816 -25.30 -17.80 -18.95
N ASN A 817 -25.53 -17.54 -17.66
CA ASN A 817 -24.75 -16.68 -16.78
C ASN A 817 -24.62 -15.21 -17.25
N LYS A 818 -25.38 -14.77 -18.28
CA LYS A 818 -25.35 -13.38 -18.78
C LYS A 818 -26.54 -12.53 -18.32
N GLY A 819 -27.46 -13.10 -17.53
CA GLY A 819 -28.65 -12.43 -17.00
C GLY A 819 -28.37 -11.16 -16.19
N HIS A 820 -27.17 -10.99 -15.62
CA HIS A 820 -26.76 -9.78 -14.90
C HIS A 820 -26.79 -8.50 -15.77
N LEU A 821 -26.69 -8.61 -17.10
CA LEU A 821 -26.78 -7.48 -18.03
C LEU A 821 -28.23 -6.97 -18.22
N ALA A 822 -29.24 -7.73 -17.82
CA ALA A 822 -30.65 -7.40 -18.11
C ALA A 822 -31.10 -6.03 -17.54
N THR A 823 -30.28 -5.39 -16.71
CA THR A 823 -30.56 -4.09 -16.11
C THR A 823 -29.38 -3.13 -16.23
N LEU A 824 -29.70 -1.85 -16.37
CA LEU A 824 -28.77 -0.73 -16.20
C LEU A 824 -29.21 0.12 -15.02
N ARG A 825 -28.35 1.06 -14.63
CA ARG A 825 -28.55 1.86 -13.43
C ARG A 825 -28.28 3.33 -13.69
N LEU A 826 -29.10 4.17 -13.05
CA LEU A 826 -28.95 5.61 -13.00
C LEU A 826 -28.84 6.02 -11.53
N LEU A 827 -27.78 6.75 -11.19
CA LEU A 827 -27.54 7.30 -9.87
C LEU A 827 -27.85 8.80 -9.88
N ILE A 828 -28.72 9.23 -8.97
CA ILE A 828 -28.91 10.63 -8.63
C ILE A 828 -28.09 10.91 -7.38
N ASN A 829 -27.12 11.81 -7.50
CA ASN A 829 -26.20 12.17 -6.43
C ASN A 829 -26.33 13.67 -6.12
N GLU A 830 -27.18 14.00 -5.15
CA GLU A 830 -27.38 15.39 -4.70
C GLU A 830 -26.20 15.96 -3.91
N LYS A 831 -25.33 15.08 -3.39
CA LYS A 831 -24.11 15.47 -2.66
C LYS A 831 -23.10 16.09 -3.63
N ASP A 832 -22.86 15.40 -4.74
CA ASP A 832 -21.87 15.80 -5.75
C ASP A 832 -22.53 16.50 -6.97
N LYS A 833 -23.80 16.90 -6.81
CA LYS A 833 -24.62 17.68 -7.77
C LYS A 833 -24.60 17.13 -9.20
N LYS A 834 -24.75 15.80 -9.36
CA LYS A 834 -24.71 15.15 -10.67
C LYS A 834 -25.59 13.91 -10.78
N VAL A 835 -25.83 13.49 -12.02
CA VAL A 835 -26.43 12.20 -12.37
C VAL A 835 -25.44 11.34 -13.15
N SER A 836 -25.45 10.03 -12.88
CA SER A 836 -24.57 9.05 -13.48
C SER A 836 -25.38 7.91 -14.08
N ILE A 837 -25.18 7.59 -15.35
CA ILE A 837 -25.87 6.48 -16.02
C ILE A 837 -24.80 5.47 -16.44
N THR A 838 -24.98 4.18 -16.11
CA THR A 838 -24.04 3.14 -16.55
C THR A 838 -23.96 3.11 -18.06
N ASN A 839 -22.75 3.15 -18.63
CA ASN A 839 -22.55 3.09 -20.07
C ASN A 839 -22.90 1.67 -20.57
N PRO A 840 -23.92 1.52 -21.45
CA PRO A 840 -24.34 0.22 -21.95
C PRO A 840 -23.25 -0.51 -22.75
N LEU A 841 -22.41 0.19 -23.53
CA LEU A 841 -21.32 -0.45 -24.27
C LEU A 841 -20.26 -1.01 -23.32
N TYR A 842 -19.92 -0.26 -22.27
CA TYR A 842 -18.96 -0.69 -21.26
C TYR A 842 -19.44 -1.97 -20.58
N LEU A 843 -20.67 -1.95 -20.05
CA LEU A 843 -21.20 -3.08 -19.29
C LEU A 843 -21.47 -4.29 -20.19
N ALA A 844 -22.03 -4.09 -21.38
CA ALA A 844 -22.27 -5.18 -22.33
C ALA A 844 -20.96 -5.84 -22.78
N LYS A 845 -19.90 -5.06 -23.03
CA LYS A 845 -18.59 -5.62 -23.40
C LYS A 845 -17.97 -6.44 -22.27
N ALA A 846 -18.08 -5.97 -21.03
CA ALA A 846 -17.60 -6.68 -19.86
C ALA A 846 -18.39 -7.96 -19.57
N PHE A 847 -19.73 -7.90 -19.61
CA PHE A 847 -20.57 -9.01 -19.18
C PHE A 847 -20.78 -10.06 -20.27
N LEU A 848 -20.99 -9.66 -21.53
CA LEU A 848 -21.23 -10.61 -22.61
C LEU A 848 -19.95 -11.23 -23.16
N GLN A 849 -18.80 -10.55 -23.01
CA GLN A 849 -17.48 -11.02 -23.45
C GLN A 849 -17.50 -11.43 -24.94
N ASP A 850 -17.37 -12.72 -25.24
CA ASP A 850 -17.39 -13.26 -26.61
C ASP A 850 -18.77 -13.18 -27.26
N HIS A 851 -19.84 -13.02 -26.47
CA HIS A 851 -21.21 -12.80 -26.94
C HIS A 851 -21.57 -11.31 -27.06
N PHE A 852 -20.58 -10.42 -27.08
CA PHE A 852 -20.82 -8.98 -27.12
C PHE A 852 -21.59 -8.54 -28.37
N ASP A 853 -22.82 -8.11 -28.16
CA ASP A 853 -23.68 -7.49 -29.17
C ASP A 853 -23.46 -5.96 -29.18
N LYS A 854 -22.56 -5.51 -30.06
CA LYS A 854 -22.24 -4.10 -30.21
C LYS A 854 -23.42 -3.29 -30.74
N GLU A 855 -24.22 -3.84 -31.64
CA GLU A 855 -25.33 -3.13 -32.28
C GLU A 855 -26.45 -2.87 -31.25
N GLY A 856 -26.82 -3.90 -30.49
CA GLY A 856 -27.79 -3.78 -29.39
C GLY A 856 -27.32 -2.75 -28.34
N ALA A 857 -26.05 -2.83 -27.92
CA ALA A 857 -25.48 -1.88 -26.96
C ALA A 857 -25.49 -0.43 -27.50
N ASN A 858 -25.13 -0.21 -28.76
CA ASN A 858 -25.13 1.10 -29.41
C ASN A 858 -26.54 1.69 -29.53
N LYS A 859 -27.55 0.87 -29.82
CA LYS A 859 -28.95 1.31 -29.87
C LYS A 859 -29.44 1.81 -28.52
N ILE A 860 -29.05 1.12 -27.43
CA ILE A 860 -29.35 1.54 -26.06
C ILE A 860 -28.61 2.84 -25.72
N LEU A 861 -27.32 2.94 -26.07
CA LEU A 861 -26.52 4.15 -25.85
C LEU A 861 -27.13 5.36 -26.54
N LYS A 862 -27.49 5.21 -27.81
CA LYS A 862 -28.12 6.27 -28.61
C LYS A 862 -29.41 6.77 -27.97
N SER A 863 -30.27 5.84 -27.52
CA SER A 863 -31.53 6.21 -26.84
C SER A 863 -31.29 7.01 -25.55
N LEU A 864 -30.23 6.68 -24.80
CA LEU A 864 -29.84 7.45 -23.61
C LEU A 864 -29.27 8.83 -23.97
N VAL A 865 -28.37 8.91 -24.96
CA VAL A 865 -27.74 10.18 -25.38
C VAL A 865 -28.77 11.15 -25.97
N ASP A 866 -29.72 10.65 -26.77
CA ASP A 866 -30.74 11.48 -27.42
C ASP A 866 -31.72 12.09 -26.39
N GLU A 867 -32.08 11.36 -25.32
CA GLU A 867 -33.00 11.82 -24.28
C GLU A 867 -32.30 12.63 -23.18
N PHE A 868 -31.11 12.22 -22.75
CA PHE A 868 -30.30 12.92 -21.75
C PHE A 868 -29.37 13.93 -22.44
N LYS A 869 -29.94 15.05 -22.88
CA LYS A 869 -29.17 16.12 -23.54
C LYS A 869 -28.06 16.66 -22.64
N GLY A 870 -26.88 16.88 -23.22
CA GLY A 870 -25.72 17.43 -22.51
C GLY A 870 -24.91 16.42 -21.70
N VAL A 871 -25.16 15.11 -21.88
CA VAL A 871 -24.32 14.07 -21.26
C VAL A 871 -22.87 14.18 -21.72
N LYS A 872 -21.96 13.88 -20.80
CA LYS A 872 -20.51 13.82 -21.01
C LYS A 872 -19.99 12.46 -20.57
N ASN A 873 -18.85 12.06 -21.14
CA ASN A 873 -18.12 10.87 -20.69
C ASN A 873 -17.55 11.09 -19.28
N SER A 874 -17.69 10.11 -18.40
CA SER A 874 -16.98 10.12 -17.12
C SER A 874 -15.46 10.08 -17.31
N ILE A 875 -14.73 10.58 -16.31
CA ILE A 875 -13.28 10.37 -16.18
C ILE A 875 -12.94 8.91 -15.85
N ASP A 876 -13.90 8.17 -15.30
CA ASP A 876 -13.82 6.72 -15.11
C ASP A 876 -13.79 6.04 -16.49
N LYS A 877 -12.62 5.54 -16.90
CA LYS A 877 -12.39 4.95 -18.23
C LYS A 877 -11.49 3.72 -18.16
N LEU A 878 -11.71 2.77 -19.06
CA LEU A 878 -10.83 1.60 -19.25
C LEU A 878 -10.51 1.39 -20.73
N LYS A 879 -9.49 0.60 -21.03
CA LYS A 879 -9.23 0.10 -22.39
C LYS A 879 -10.38 -0.82 -22.80
N PHE A 880 -11.05 -0.51 -23.91
CA PHE A 880 -12.23 -1.26 -24.37
C PHE A 880 -11.93 -2.75 -24.64
N GLN A 881 -10.72 -3.03 -25.12
CA GLN A 881 -10.26 -4.40 -25.41
C GLN A 881 -10.03 -5.25 -24.16
N LEU A 882 -9.80 -4.64 -22.99
CA LEU A 882 -9.55 -5.37 -21.74
C LEU A 882 -10.84 -5.84 -21.07
N LEU A 883 -11.99 -5.23 -21.37
CA LEU A 883 -13.25 -5.51 -20.69
C LEU A 883 -13.67 -6.99 -20.68
N PRO A 884 -13.54 -7.77 -21.78
CA PRO A 884 -13.89 -9.19 -21.74
C PRO A 884 -13.05 -10.03 -20.78
N LYS A 885 -11.80 -9.60 -20.54
CA LYS A 885 -10.81 -10.26 -19.68
C LYS A 885 -10.51 -9.40 -18.45
N TYR A 886 -11.43 -8.53 -18.06
CA TYR A 886 -11.20 -7.62 -16.96
C TYR A 886 -10.96 -8.43 -15.68
N GLN A 887 -9.87 -8.10 -15.02
CA GLN A 887 -9.51 -8.59 -13.71
C GLN A 887 -8.96 -7.38 -12.97
N PHE A 888 -9.39 -7.18 -11.72
CA PHE A 888 -8.94 -6.03 -10.97
C PHE A 888 -7.46 -6.10 -10.61
N MET A 889 -7.03 -7.29 -10.16
CA MET A 889 -5.64 -7.64 -9.85
C MET A 889 -5.43 -9.11 -10.19
N ASP A 890 -4.17 -9.50 -10.39
CA ASP A 890 -3.81 -10.91 -10.51
C ASP A 890 -4.41 -11.73 -9.35
N LYS A 891 -4.92 -12.92 -9.67
CA LYS A 891 -5.64 -13.84 -8.77
C LYS A 891 -6.97 -13.32 -8.18
N LEU A 892 -7.49 -12.17 -8.59
CA LEU A 892 -8.86 -11.78 -8.26
C LEU A 892 -9.88 -12.37 -9.26
N PRO A 893 -11.16 -12.48 -8.88
CA PRO A 893 -12.18 -13.12 -9.71
C PRO A 893 -12.38 -12.43 -11.06
N TYR A 894 -12.63 -13.24 -12.09
CA TYR A 894 -13.12 -12.82 -13.40
C TYR A 894 -14.65 -12.79 -13.42
N PHE A 895 -15.24 -12.31 -14.52
CA PHE A 895 -16.69 -12.39 -14.74
C PHE A 895 -17.25 -13.82 -14.59
N GLY A 896 -16.48 -14.83 -14.99
CA GLY A 896 -16.91 -16.23 -14.96
C GLY A 896 -17.08 -16.81 -13.55
N ASP A 897 -16.37 -16.25 -12.57
CA ASP A 897 -16.23 -16.77 -11.20
C ASP A 897 -17.43 -16.40 -10.33
N HIS A 898 -18.64 -16.75 -10.77
CA HIS A 898 -19.86 -16.48 -10.01
C HIS A 898 -19.87 -17.22 -8.68
N LEU A 899 -20.32 -16.54 -7.62
CA LEU A 899 -20.55 -17.18 -6.32
C LEU A 899 -21.97 -17.73 -6.27
N VAL A 900 -22.09 -19.02 -5.95
CA VAL A 900 -23.39 -19.66 -5.71
C VAL A 900 -23.77 -19.47 -4.25
N VAL A 901 -24.83 -18.68 -4.00
CA VAL A 901 -25.29 -18.34 -2.64
C VAL A 901 -26.43 -19.23 -2.15
N ALA A 902 -27.13 -19.91 -3.06
CA ALA A 902 -28.09 -20.95 -2.71
C ALA A 902 -28.28 -21.96 -3.84
N ARG A 903 -28.66 -23.19 -3.48
CA ARG A 903 -29.04 -24.26 -4.41
C ARG A 903 -30.35 -24.87 -3.96
N GLY A 904 -31.20 -25.22 -4.92
CA GLY A 904 -32.42 -25.96 -4.62
C GLY A 904 -33.50 -25.83 -5.67
N LYS A 905 -34.56 -26.60 -5.50
CA LYS A 905 -35.82 -26.40 -6.22
C LYS A 905 -36.57 -25.25 -5.55
N ASN A 906 -37.37 -24.51 -6.33
CA ASN A 906 -38.26 -23.45 -5.82
C ASN A 906 -37.54 -22.27 -5.13
N LEU A 907 -36.31 -21.92 -5.56
CA LEU A 907 -35.59 -20.76 -5.00
C LEU A 907 -36.37 -19.44 -5.12
N LYS A 908 -37.12 -19.27 -6.20
CA LYS A 908 -37.98 -18.10 -6.42
C LYS A 908 -39.07 -17.95 -5.36
N ASP A 909 -39.65 -19.07 -4.92
CA ASP A 909 -40.74 -19.07 -3.94
C ASP A 909 -40.26 -18.59 -2.56
N LYS A 910 -39.00 -18.89 -2.21
CA LYS A 910 -38.36 -18.40 -0.98
C LYS A 910 -38.14 -16.88 -0.94
N LEU A 911 -38.19 -16.23 -2.10
CA LEU A 911 -38.00 -14.78 -2.21
C LEU A 911 -39.32 -14.00 -2.20
N VAL A 912 -40.45 -14.69 -2.26
CA VAL A 912 -41.78 -14.07 -2.16
C VAL A 912 -41.91 -13.43 -0.77
N ASP A 913 -42.40 -12.18 -0.72
CA ASP A 913 -42.57 -11.38 0.49
C ASP A 913 -41.28 -11.11 1.32
N ASN A 914 -40.11 -11.44 0.77
CA ASN A 914 -38.84 -11.13 1.43
C ASN A 914 -38.56 -9.62 1.37
N LYS A 915 -38.57 -8.96 2.53
CA LYS A 915 -38.33 -7.50 2.65
C LYS A 915 -36.96 -7.03 2.15
N ARG A 916 -36.01 -7.95 1.92
CA ARG A 916 -34.71 -7.67 1.33
C ARG A 916 -34.72 -7.74 -0.20
N VAL A 917 -35.79 -8.20 -0.84
CA VAL A 917 -35.93 -8.20 -2.30
C VAL A 917 -36.65 -6.93 -2.75
N VAL A 918 -35.99 -6.12 -3.58
CA VAL A 918 -36.50 -4.79 -3.99
C VAL A 918 -36.96 -4.71 -5.44
N PHE A 919 -36.61 -5.70 -6.27
CA PHE A 919 -37.25 -5.98 -7.55
C PHE A 919 -37.00 -7.44 -7.96
N SER A 920 -37.85 -7.94 -8.86
CA SER A 920 -37.68 -9.22 -9.54
C SER A 920 -38.02 -9.05 -11.02
N LEU A 921 -37.16 -9.57 -11.91
CA LEU A 921 -37.28 -9.51 -13.35
C LEU A 921 -37.15 -10.92 -13.93
N ASP A 922 -38.25 -11.45 -14.45
CA ASP A 922 -38.24 -12.73 -15.18
C ASP A 922 -37.76 -12.53 -16.62
N LEU A 923 -36.85 -13.41 -17.06
CA LEU A 923 -36.28 -13.43 -18.40
C LEU A 923 -36.89 -14.57 -19.23
N ALA A 924 -36.92 -14.40 -20.55
CA ALA A 924 -37.56 -15.35 -21.47
C ALA A 924 -36.90 -16.74 -21.48
N ASN A 925 -35.66 -16.87 -21.02
CA ASN A 925 -34.95 -18.15 -20.89
C ASN A 925 -35.29 -18.90 -19.58
N GLY A 926 -36.20 -18.36 -18.77
CA GLY A 926 -36.60 -18.94 -17.48
C GLY A 926 -35.73 -18.51 -16.29
N ALA A 927 -34.68 -17.72 -16.52
CA ALA A 927 -33.91 -17.12 -15.44
C ALA A 927 -34.67 -15.93 -14.81
N THR A 928 -34.35 -15.62 -13.55
CA THR A 928 -34.92 -14.46 -12.84
C THR A 928 -33.79 -13.62 -12.24
N LEU A 929 -33.72 -12.33 -12.59
CA LEU A 929 -32.81 -11.38 -11.98
C LEU A 929 -33.52 -10.64 -10.83
N VAL A 930 -32.89 -10.62 -9.66
CA VAL A 930 -33.42 -10.06 -8.42
C VAL A 930 -32.49 -8.97 -7.90
N GLY A 931 -33.06 -7.89 -7.37
CA GLY A 931 -32.31 -6.88 -6.63
C GLY A 931 -32.38 -7.15 -5.13
N VAL A 932 -31.23 -7.36 -4.49
CA VAL A 932 -31.12 -7.59 -3.04
C VAL A 932 -30.69 -6.31 -2.32
N LYS A 933 -31.49 -5.91 -1.34
CA LYS A 933 -31.12 -4.91 -0.34
C LYS A 933 -30.18 -5.56 0.68
N LEU A 934 -28.93 -5.12 0.63
CA LEU A 934 -27.90 -5.54 1.58
C LEU A 934 -28.21 -4.99 2.99
N ASN A 935 -27.55 -5.57 4.01
CA ASN A 935 -27.60 -5.04 5.36
C ASN A 935 -27.14 -3.57 5.39
N LYS A 936 -27.68 -2.78 6.33
CA LYS A 936 -27.28 -1.40 6.60
C LYS A 936 -25.77 -1.22 6.68
N ARG A 937 -25.04 -2.13 7.34
CA ARG A 937 -23.58 -2.08 7.45
C ARG A 937 -22.91 -2.28 6.09
N THR A 938 -23.31 -3.35 5.40
CA THR A 938 -22.76 -3.72 4.09
C THR A 938 -23.01 -2.62 3.05
N GLN A 939 -24.23 -2.09 2.92
CA GLN A 939 -24.58 -1.11 1.88
C GLN A 939 -23.89 0.26 2.00
N LYS A 940 -23.25 0.57 3.15
CA LYS A 940 -22.55 1.85 3.38
C LYS A 940 -21.21 1.94 2.67
N PHE A 941 -20.66 0.86 2.10
CA PHE A 941 -19.32 0.88 1.49
C PHE A 941 -19.05 2.04 0.49
N PRO A 942 -20.03 2.56 -0.30
CA PRO A 942 -19.78 3.71 -1.17
C PRO A 942 -19.38 4.99 -0.42
N THR A 943 -19.68 5.12 0.87
CA THR A 943 -19.21 6.28 1.66
C THR A 943 -17.70 6.24 1.88
N LYS A 944 -17.07 5.07 1.80
CA LYS A 944 -15.64 4.85 2.01
C LYS A 944 -14.82 4.99 0.73
N ILE A 945 -15.33 4.47 -0.39
CA ILE A 945 -14.61 4.42 -1.67
C ILE A 945 -15.10 5.45 -2.70
N GLY A 946 -16.07 6.28 -2.33
CA GLY A 946 -16.61 7.37 -3.16
C GLY A 946 -18.06 7.14 -3.57
N SER A 947 -18.92 8.14 -3.39
CA SER A 947 -20.36 8.05 -3.68
C SER A 947 -20.71 8.06 -5.18
N ASP A 948 -19.75 8.39 -6.03
CA ASP A 948 -19.97 8.70 -7.44
C ASP A 948 -20.50 7.54 -8.28
N ASN A 949 -20.23 6.30 -7.87
CA ASN A 949 -20.62 5.08 -8.58
C ASN A 949 -21.52 4.17 -7.73
N ALA A 950 -22.07 4.69 -6.61
CA ALA A 950 -22.90 3.94 -5.66
C ALA A 950 -24.17 3.31 -6.27
N GLY A 951 -24.55 3.73 -7.49
CA GLY A 951 -25.70 3.23 -8.24
C GLY A 951 -25.72 1.73 -8.46
N MET A 952 -24.61 1.00 -8.28
CA MET A 952 -24.56 -0.47 -8.38
C MET A 952 -25.47 -1.22 -7.38
N LEU A 953 -25.94 -0.55 -6.32
CA LEU A 953 -26.95 -1.09 -5.40
C LEU A 953 -28.38 -0.77 -5.88
N PRO A 954 -29.39 -1.59 -5.55
CA PRO A 954 -29.38 -2.87 -4.81
C PRO A 954 -28.57 -3.97 -5.51
N TYR A 955 -27.96 -4.90 -4.78
CA TYR A 955 -27.03 -5.87 -5.36
C TYR A 955 -27.74 -6.88 -6.29
N PRO A 956 -27.25 -7.14 -7.52
CA PRO A 956 -27.91 -8.04 -8.45
C PRO A 956 -27.65 -9.52 -8.11
N LEU A 957 -28.70 -10.33 -8.14
CA LEU A 957 -28.66 -11.77 -7.93
C LEU A 957 -29.43 -12.47 -9.05
N LEU A 958 -28.79 -13.43 -9.73
CA LEU A 958 -29.37 -14.19 -10.83
C LEU A 958 -29.79 -15.58 -10.35
N ILE A 959 -31.05 -15.95 -10.58
CA ILE A 959 -31.54 -17.32 -10.40
C ILE A 959 -31.61 -17.97 -11.78
N GLU A 960 -30.83 -19.02 -11.98
CA GLU A 960 -30.76 -19.76 -13.25
C GLU A 960 -30.38 -21.22 -12.95
N ASN A 961 -31.00 -22.17 -13.65
CA ASN A 961 -30.66 -23.60 -13.56
C ASN A 961 -30.67 -24.20 -12.14
N GLY A 962 -31.56 -23.72 -11.25
CA GLY A 962 -31.67 -24.22 -9.88
C GLY A 962 -30.60 -23.70 -8.90
N GLU A 963 -29.80 -22.73 -9.35
CA GLU A 963 -28.80 -22.03 -8.55
C GLU A 963 -29.15 -20.54 -8.45
N ALA A 964 -28.93 -19.96 -7.27
CA ALA A 964 -28.88 -18.52 -7.07
C ALA A 964 -27.42 -18.08 -7.09
N LYS A 965 -27.06 -17.26 -8.06
CA LYS A 965 -25.70 -16.79 -8.34
C LYS A 965 -25.60 -15.29 -8.19
N ILE A 966 -24.45 -14.83 -7.72
CA ILE A 966 -24.05 -13.44 -7.80
C ILE A 966 -22.73 -13.35 -8.57
N LEU A 967 -22.51 -12.24 -9.28
CA LEU A 967 -21.15 -11.89 -9.67
C LEU A 967 -20.31 -11.75 -8.39
N ASP A 968 -19.10 -12.32 -8.39
CA ASP A 968 -18.21 -12.19 -7.24
C ASP A 968 -18.09 -10.70 -6.87
N PRO A 969 -18.37 -10.33 -5.60
CA PRO A 969 -18.34 -8.93 -5.19
C PRO A 969 -17.00 -8.24 -5.44
N LYS A 970 -15.86 -8.95 -5.39
CA LYS A 970 -14.55 -8.36 -5.71
C LYS A 970 -14.48 -7.94 -7.18
N TYR A 971 -15.01 -8.76 -8.09
CA TYR A 971 -15.12 -8.43 -9.51
C TYR A 971 -16.14 -7.32 -9.76
N TYR A 972 -17.35 -7.44 -9.21
CA TYR A 972 -18.44 -6.49 -9.49
C TYR A 972 -18.12 -5.08 -8.97
N LEU A 973 -17.59 -4.96 -7.75
CA LEU A 973 -17.25 -3.66 -7.16
C LEU A 973 -16.12 -2.97 -7.94
N SER A 974 -15.05 -3.69 -8.29
CA SER A 974 -13.91 -3.14 -9.02
C SER A 974 -14.26 -2.74 -10.46
N LEU A 975 -15.08 -3.52 -11.15
CA LEU A 975 -15.55 -3.17 -12.50
C LEU A 975 -16.41 -1.88 -12.47
N MET A 976 -17.22 -1.70 -11.44
CA MET A 976 -18.07 -0.52 -11.27
C MET A 976 -17.30 0.70 -10.72
N TYR A 977 -16.16 0.50 -10.07
CA TYR A 977 -15.19 1.55 -9.72
C TYR A 977 -13.85 1.30 -10.43
N PRO A 978 -13.71 1.60 -11.73
CA PRO A 978 -12.49 1.29 -12.48
C PRO A 978 -11.24 2.03 -11.99
N ARG A 979 -11.43 3.09 -11.19
CA ARG A 979 -10.35 3.88 -10.57
C ARG A 979 -10.05 3.46 -9.14
N LEU A 980 -10.74 2.45 -8.62
CA LEU A 980 -10.54 1.96 -7.26
C LEU A 980 -9.10 1.50 -7.10
N ARG A 981 -8.38 2.07 -6.15
CA ARG A 981 -7.02 1.65 -5.82
C ARG A 981 -7.05 0.48 -4.85
N MET A 982 -5.96 -0.29 -4.78
CA MET A 982 -5.86 -1.35 -3.79
C MET A 982 -6.02 -0.83 -2.36
N GLU A 983 -5.39 0.29 -2.03
CA GLU A 983 -5.54 0.92 -0.71
C GLU A 983 -7.01 1.20 -0.37
N GLU A 984 -7.77 1.73 -1.34
CA GLU A 984 -9.20 2.02 -1.19
C GLU A 984 -10.03 0.73 -1.10
N PHE A 985 -9.74 -0.28 -1.93
CA PHE A 985 -10.36 -1.59 -1.85
C PHE A 985 -10.13 -2.26 -0.49
N MET A 986 -8.94 -2.11 0.08
CA MET A 986 -8.61 -2.67 1.39
C MET A 986 -9.43 -2.05 2.53
N THR A 987 -9.87 -0.78 2.42
CA THR A 987 -10.79 -0.17 3.39
C THR A 987 -12.17 -0.83 3.45
N ILE A 988 -12.50 -1.61 2.41
CA ILE A 988 -13.73 -2.38 2.28
C ILE A 988 -13.46 -3.89 2.13
N ALA A 989 -12.30 -4.38 2.59
CA ALA A 989 -11.89 -5.79 2.39
C ALA A 989 -12.90 -6.82 2.93
N THR A 990 -13.67 -6.48 3.97
CA THR A 990 -14.71 -7.35 4.54
C THR A 990 -16.07 -7.25 3.84
N VAL A 991 -16.27 -6.25 2.98
CA VAL A 991 -17.54 -6.00 2.30
C VAL A 991 -17.89 -7.11 1.30
N PRO A 992 -16.96 -7.65 0.49
CA PRO A 992 -17.25 -8.77 -0.40
C PRO A 992 -17.90 -9.98 0.30
N ASP A 993 -17.32 -10.46 1.39
CA ASP A 993 -17.84 -11.62 2.11
C ASP A 993 -19.19 -11.29 2.80
N ALA A 994 -19.33 -10.06 3.31
CA ALA A 994 -20.60 -9.58 3.85
C ALA A 994 -21.72 -9.52 2.80
N ILE A 995 -21.41 -9.13 1.56
CA ILE A 995 -22.37 -9.17 0.43
C ILE A 995 -22.81 -10.60 0.15
N ALA A 996 -21.86 -11.55 0.05
CA ALA A 996 -22.17 -12.94 -0.19
C ALA A 996 -23.06 -13.53 0.92
N ASN A 997 -22.78 -13.18 2.17
CA ASN A 997 -23.59 -13.57 3.33
C ASN A 997 -25.00 -12.96 3.29
N ASP A 998 -25.12 -11.66 3.01
CA ASP A 998 -26.42 -10.99 2.89
C ASP A 998 -27.29 -11.62 1.77
N CYS A 999 -26.68 -11.95 0.63
CA CYS A 999 -27.33 -12.64 -0.47
C CYS A 999 -27.65 -14.12 -0.17
N THR A 1000 -26.90 -14.77 0.72
CA THR A 1000 -27.22 -16.13 1.20
C THR A 1000 -28.41 -16.11 2.17
N LYS A 1001 -28.45 -15.10 3.06
CA LYS A 1001 -29.50 -14.94 4.07
C LYS A 1001 -30.90 -14.76 3.50
N VAL A 1002 -31.07 -14.30 2.25
CA VAL A 1002 -32.42 -14.18 1.65
C VAL A 1002 -33.11 -15.51 1.35
N PHE A 1003 -32.37 -16.63 1.38
CA PHE A 1003 -32.90 -17.99 1.15
C PHE A 1003 -33.00 -18.86 2.42
N ARG A 1004 -32.61 -18.29 3.57
CA ARG A 1004 -32.85 -18.85 4.90
C ARG A 1004 -34.19 -18.33 5.38
#